data_AF-A0A1A8UMZ8-F1
#
_entry.id   AF-A0A1A8UMZ8-F1
#
_cell.length_a   1.000
_cell.length_b   1.000
_cell.length_c   1.000
_cell.angle_alpha   90.00
_cell.angle_beta   90.00
_cell.angle_gamma   90.00
#
_symmetry.space_group_name_H-M   'P 1'
#
loop_
_entity.id
_entity.type
_entity.pdbx_description
1 polymer ?
#
loop_
_entity_poly.entity_id
_entity_poly.type
_entity_poly.pdbx_seq_one_letter_code
_entity_poly.pdbx_strand_id
1 'polypeptide(L)'
;MEVTNVGDKEDGKIWHRKPTPRRSVLVTVVRTAQQAKTVRFLQVAFDTTGCVFLAGDHHGNIYAFDMSTNRFRLVQKTGQACTALAFNLRRTTEFLVALADYTIKCFDKDTKQLVSWMRGHEGAVSSISVHSSGRYAISTSADTAQLWDLDTFQRKRKLNIRQSVGIQKVFFLPLSNTILSCFSDDSIFAWESDTLFCKYQLPVPDCGPRISYKAFAVTRDGKSLAAGGRSNLLHMWSLDSQQLVRVIQMPSQVRTVRQLEFLPGSFDGGASQILGVLSQDGVMRFINIHTCKLLFHLGSVDDAVTTVAVGPNGRYLAAIMDNGSINIYSIQSLTQELNKPPLSQVAVISVGEADQDLSNIKMKVRSQVVQRPNKSSSRQAQVKILRPPAGSSAEDKENELPAGLNKKRLVSLLKAFGEYPAKYRMFVWRSLLCLPENHAAYSSLTDKGLHPAFLTLQEKYPIKNHKLQRGLQRVLSALAHWAAIFGEVEYLPLVAFPFVKLFQNNPMLCFEVVATLLVNWCQHWFEYFPNPPLNILSMAENVLAHHDKELLQHLVDCGVTSQLYVWPLLETLFSEVLTRDEWLKLFDNVFSNHPSFLLMACVSYIICCREPLLLCSQKKDFEYFFHHRNNLDVGAMIKEAYRLMGSTPADLQPQTMLSGFTPLTSGQYPVFHQYPAFIVEYQSRERERIRLQEVEYLRERKELSALHADFVRRQAEEKAYLAQQDLLRKAEDQRRTILAQEEEKLTEQRTKLAAMKRELKVKEFQLLDATRRRFLKQQQDLQTSQIRRLDQEISRKMDLRERETAAAVEDLEVRQMELEAQRKRLEQHLLKEQQRVGHEVEEEIQLKLREAGESHTELLRDAESNIQALEESLATAHQLGLQSDWQREVVDHLQRVGTERERGRARLERLQRQTLAEEERLADTMRDVAGREVRAWMCLSTNKFT
;
A
#
# COMPACT_ATOMS: atom_id res chain seq x y z
N MET A 1 34.54 32.68 9.31
CA MET A 1 35.31 31.91 10.30
C MET A 1 34.41 31.79 11.52
N GLU A 2 34.26 30.62 12.14
CA GLU A 2 33.57 30.54 13.45
C GLU A 2 34.67 30.63 14.51
N VAL A 3 34.62 31.70 15.31
CA VAL A 3 35.63 32.01 16.33
C VAL A 3 35.00 31.75 17.69
N THR A 4 35.59 30.84 18.44
CA THR A 4 35.09 30.41 19.74
C THR A 4 35.99 30.95 20.82
N ASN A 5 35.48 31.92 21.59
CA ASN A 5 36.18 32.46 22.73
C ASN A 5 35.87 31.64 23.98
N VAL A 6 36.88 30.97 24.51
CA VAL A 6 36.82 30.17 25.74
C VAL A 6 36.64 31.09 26.97
N GLY A 7 37.24 32.28 26.95
CA GLY A 7 37.27 33.20 28.09
C GLY A 7 37.80 32.53 29.36
N ASP A 8 37.12 32.76 30.48
CA ASP A 8 37.36 32.07 31.75
C ASP A 8 36.36 30.93 32.03
N LYS A 9 35.64 30.44 30.99
CA LYS A 9 34.64 29.38 31.15
C LYS A 9 35.31 28.04 31.42
N GLU A 10 34.75 27.27 32.35
CA GLU A 10 35.23 25.93 32.67
C GLU A 10 34.67 24.85 31.74
N ASP A 11 33.57 25.10 31.04
CA ASP A 11 33.09 24.27 29.94
C ASP A 11 32.29 25.09 28.90
N GLY A 12 32.07 24.50 27.73
CA GLY A 12 31.29 25.12 26.67
C GLY A 12 31.28 24.30 25.38
N LYS A 13 30.66 24.84 24.32
CA LYS A 13 30.67 24.25 22.97
C LYS A 13 31.87 24.76 22.17
N ILE A 14 32.44 23.92 21.30
CA ILE A 14 33.55 24.33 20.41
C ILE A 14 33.00 25.11 19.20
N TRP A 15 31.78 24.86 18.76
CA TRP A 15 31.05 25.65 17.76
C TRP A 15 29.54 25.63 18.02
N HIS A 16 28.84 26.67 17.59
CA HIS A 16 27.38 26.79 17.70
C HIS A 16 26.66 26.25 16.47
N ARG A 17 27.27 26.32 15.28
CA ARG A 17 26.78 25.67 14.05
C ARG A 17 27.84 24.70 13.54
N LYS A 18 27.45 23.54 13.00
CA LYS A 18 28.43 22.56 12.50
C LYS A 18 29.20 23.18 11.32
N PRO A 19 30.54 23.33 11.38
CA PRO A 19 31.28 24.04 10.34
C PRO A 19 31.13 23.32 8.99
N THR A 20 30.82 24.06 7.93
CA THR A 20 30.74 23.50 6.58
C THR A 20 32.16 23.24 6.05
N PRO A 21 32.47 22.06 5.49
CA PRO A 21 33.83 21.66 5.08
C PRO A 21 34.39 22.43 3.86
N ARG A 22 33.74 23.52 3.42
CA ARG A 22 34.19 24.42 2.32
C ARG A 22 35.20 25.48 2.75
N ARG A 23 35.59 25.54 4.03
CA ARG A 23 36.65 26.44 4.53
C ARG A 23 37.79 25.59 5.07
N SER A 24 39.03 26.03 4.82
CA SER A 24 40.25 25.34 5.25
C SER A 24 40.31 25.20 6.78
N VAL A 25 40.03 26.28 7.50
CA VAL A 25 39.84 26.30 8.97
C VAL A 25 38.40 25.91 9.31
N LEU A 26 38.22 24.92 10.19
CA LEU A 26 36.93 24.57 10.78
C LEU A 26 36.51 25.62 11.82
N VAL A 27 37.37 25.83 12.83
CA VAL A 27 37.14 26.72 13.98
C VAL A 27 38.47 27.33 14.44
N THR A 28 38.40 28.59 14.87
CA THR A 28 39.48 29.27 15.59
C THR A 28 39.11 29.37 17.07
N VAL A 29 39.92 28.81 17.95
CA VAL A 29 39.74 28.89 19.40
C VAL A 29 40.63 30.00 19.95
N VAL A 30 40.03 30.97 20.61
CA VAL A 30 40.73 32.10 21.25
C VAL A 30 40.43 32.06 22.74
N ARG A 31 41.37 32.54 23.57
CA ARG A 31 41.09 32.89 24.96
C ARG A 31 41.41 34.37 25.20
N THR A 32 40.47 35.12 25.75
CA THR A 32 40.71 36.48 26.25
C THR A 32 40.54 36.51 27.77
N ALA A 33 41.52 37.07 28.49
CA ALA A 33 41.37 37.35 29.91
C ALA A 33 40.52 38.61 30.15
N GLN A 34 40.15 38.88 31.40
CA GLN A 34 39.25 39.98 31.82
C GLN A 34 39.73 41.40 31.46
N GLN A 35 40.98 41.57 30.98
CA GLN A 35 41.56 42.83 30.51
C GLN A 35 41.67 42.91 28.97
N ALA A 36 40.90 42.12 28.22
CA ALA A 36 40.94 42.00 26.75
C ALA A 36 42.29 41.56 26.13
N LYS A 37 43.31 41.25 26.94
CA LYS A 37 44.56 40.62 26.50
C LYS A 37 44.29 39.17 26.08
N THR A 38 44.79 38.78 24.91
CA THR A 38 44.71 37.40 24.41
C THR A 38 45.67 36.51 25.19
N VAL A 39 45.13 35.41 25.72
CA VAL A 39 45.91 34.38 26.40
C VAL A 39 46.43 33.40 25.37
N ARG A 40 47.75 33.31 25.25
CA ARG A 40 48.40 32.39 24.30
C ARG A 40 48.37 30.94 24.80
N PHE A 41 47.88 30.04 23.94
CA PHE A 41 48.17 28.62 24.01
C PHE A 41 49.63 28.36 23.61
N LEU A 42 50.27 27.35 24.19
CA LEU A 42 51.69 27.03 23.99
C LEU A 42 51.93 25.63 23.41
N GLN A 43 51.14 24.64 23.83
CA GLN A 43 51.30 23.25 23.43
C GLN A 43 49.94 22.59 23.21
N VAL A 44 49.89 21.64 22.26
CA VAL A 44 48.72 20.79 21.97
C VAL A 44 49.15 19.33 21.84
N ALA A 45 48.32 18.41 22.33
CA ALA A 45 48.51 16.96 22.15
C ALA A 45 47.16 16.25 21.90
N PHE A 46 47.08 15.37 20.91
CA PHE A 46 45.90 14.56 20.60
C PHE A 46 45.88 13.22 21.34
N ASP A 47 44.68 12.69 21.59
CA ASP A 47 44.47 11.36 22.15
C ASP A 47 44.67 10.24 21.12
N THR A 48 44.70 8.98 21.58
CA THR A 48 44.80 7.79 20.73
C THR A 48 43.73 7.74 19.63
N THR A 49 42.53 8.24 19.91
CA THR A 49 41.40 8.23 18.97
C THR A 49 41.48 9.36 17.94
N GLY A 50 42.28 10.40 18.18
CA GLY A 50 42.36 11.64 17.40
C GLY A 50 41.05 12.44 17.37
N CYS A 51 40.19 12.29 18.38
CA CYS A 51 38.94 13.03 18.52
C CYS A 51 39.01 14.09 19.62
N VAL A 52 39.89 13.91 20.59
CA VAL A 52 40.10 14.82 21.72
C VAL A 52 41.53 15.33 21.67
N PHE A 53 41.72 16.63 21.88
CA PHE A 53 43.06 17.18 22.11
C PHE A 53 43.10 18.02 23.39
N LEU A 54 44.25 17.98 24.05
CA LEU A 54 44.59 18.87 25.15
C LEU A 54 45.32 20.09 24.60
N ALA A 55 45.04 21.27 25.16
CA ALA A 55 45.82 22.47 24.93
C ALA A 55 46.19 23.14 26.25
N GLY A 56 47.46 23.45 26.44
CA GLY A 56 47.98 24.16 27.60
C GLY A 56 48.25 25.63 27.26
N ASP A 57 47.81 26.55 28.12
CA ASP A 57 48.12 27.97 28.00
C ASP A 57 49.31 28.43 28.85
N HIS A 58 49.80 29.65 28.60
CA HIS A 58 50.94 30.21 29.32
C HIS A 58 50.65 30.59 30.78
N HIS A 59 49.39 30.56 31.22
CA HIS A 59 48.99 30.69 32.63
C HIS A 59 48.88 29.32 33.33
N GLY A 60 49.09 28.21 32.61
CA GLY A 60 49.00 26.86 33.15
C GLY A 60 47.58 26.29 33.19
N ASN A 61 46.64 26.82 32.42
CA ASN A 61 45.31 26.23 32.29
C ASN A 61 45.33 25.23 31.14
N ILE A 62 44.77 24.04 31.39
CA ILE A 62 44.79 22.93 30.45
C ILE A 62 43.37 22.57 30.07
N TYR A 63 43.04 22.75 28.80
CA TYR A 63 41.72 22.53 28.24
C TYR A 63 41.71 21.25 27.41
N ALA A 64 40.68 20.42 27.59
CA ALA A 64 40.35 19.31 26.69
C ALA A 64 39.27 19.78 25.71
N PHE A 65 39.54 19.60 24.42
CA PHE A 65 38.63 19.90 23.31
C PHE A 65 38.19 18.58 22.67
N ASP A 66 36.93 18.20 22.86
CA ASP A 66 36.33 17.02 22.26
C ASP A 66 35.53 17.39 21.00
N MET A 67 36.10 17.04 19.85
CA MET A 67 35.54 17.29 18.53
C MET A 67 34.34 16.39 18.21
N SER A 68 34.14 15.29 18.95
CA SER A 68 33.03 14.36 18.74
C SER A 68 31.76 14.80 19.46
N THR A 69 31.87 15.24 20.72
CA THR A 69 30.73 15.81 21.47
C THR A 69 30.54 17.32 21.26
N ASN A 70 31.47 17.98 20.55
CA ASN A 70 31.51 19.42 20.33
C ASN A 70 31.51 20.18 21.67
N ARG A 71 32.42 19.81 22.58
CA ARG A 71 32.60 20.51 23.86
C ARG A 71 34.07 20.73 24.21
N PHE A 72 34.35 21.87 24.81
CA PHE A 72 35.59 22.09 25.54
C PHE A 72 35.33 22.01 27.05
N ARG A 73 36.34 21.60 27.82
CA ARG A 73 36.36 21.66 29.28
C ARG A 73 37.73 22.07 29.78
N LEU A 74 37.77 22.92 30.80
CA LEU A 74 38.95 23.18 31.61
C LEU A 74 39.17 21.97 32.53
N VAL A 75 40.28 21.26 32.31
CA VAL A 75 40.64 20.05 33.05
C VAL A 75 41.41 20.42 34.31
N GLN A 76 42.44 21.24 34.19
CA GLN A 76 43.31 21.59 35.31
C GLN A 76 43.82 23.03 35.22
N LYS A 77 43.99 23.66 36.38
CA LYS A 77 44.78 24.90 36.56
C LYS A 77 46.06 24.51 37.29
N THR A 78 47.22 24.60 36.64
CA THR A 78 48.54 24.25 37.22
C THR A 78 49.28 25.48 37.76
N GLY A 79 48.87 26.69 37.35
CA GLY A 79 49.48 27.96 37.75
C GLY A 79 50.84 28.27 37.10
N GLN A 80 51.33 27.40 36.20
CA GLN A 80 52.61 27.54 35.52
C GLN A 80 52.49 27.16 34.06
N ALA A 81 53.17 27.89 33.18
CA ALA A 81 53.22 27.60 31.75
C ALA A 81 53.62 26.13 31.48
N CYS A 82 52.88 25.48 30.59
CA CYS A 82 53.19 24.13 30.14
C CYS A 82 54.27 24.16 29.05
N THR A 83 55.35 23.38 29.24
CA THR A 83 56.46 23.30 28.28
C THR A 83 56.30 22.16 27.27
N ALA A 84 55.70 21.04 27.71
CA ALA A 84 55.36 19.88 26.87
C ALA A 84 54.13 19.14 27.39
N LEU A 85 53.28 18.65 26.49
CA LEU A 85 52.13 17.79 26.79
C LEU A 85 52.34 16.41 26.16
N ALA A 86 51.88 15.36 26.84
CA ALA A 86 51.69 14.06 26.22
C ALA A 86 50.37 13.43 26.67
N PHE A 87 49.65 12.90 25.69
CA PHE A 87 48.33 12.30 25.85
C PHE A 87 48.38 11.01 25.03
N ASN A 88 48.55 9.85 25.69
CA ASN A 88 48.58 8.47 25.13
C ASN A 88 49.04 7.48 26.23
N LEU A 89 48.48 7.59 27.45
CA LEU A 89 48.83 6.70 28.56
C LEU A 89 48.04 5.39 28.51
N ARG A 90 48.48 4.38 29.29
CA ARG A 90 47.81 3.07 29.40
C ARG A 90 46.34 3.18 29.82
N ARG A 91 46.02 4.21 30.62
CA ARG A 91 44.66 4.68 30.90
C ARG A 91 44.35 5.87 30.00
N THR A 92 43.29 5.75 29.20
CA THR A 92 42.90 6.76 28.19
C THR A 92 42.33 8.05 28.77
N THR A 93 42.14 8.11 30.09
CA THR A 93 41.69 9.28 30.85
C THR A 93 42.86 10.14 31.35
N GLU A 94 44.05 9.57 31.49
CA GLU A 94 45.22 10.25 32.08
C GLU A 94 46.05 10.99 31.02
N PHE A 95 46.77 12.03 31.44
CA PHE A 95 47.71 12.79 30.61
C PHE A 95 48.90 13.35 31.40
N LEU A 96 50.02 13.55 30.71
CA LEU A 96 51.25 14.13 31.27
C LEU A 96 51.44 15.59 30.86
N VAL A 97 51.91 16.38 31.83
CA VAL A 97 52.16 17.81 31.69
C VAL A 97 53.55 18.12 32.25
N ALA A 98 54.47 18.56 31.40
CA ALA A 98 55.68 19.23 31.88
C ALA A 98 55.39 20.70 32.17
N LEU A 99 55.92 21.20 33.29
CA LEU A 99 55.76 22.57 33.77
C LEU A 99 57.09 23.31 33.81
N ALA A 100 57.00 24.64 33.92
CA ALA A 100 58.15 25.52 34.05
C ALA A 100 58.99 25.27 35.33
N ASP A 101 58.44 24.63 36.38
CA ASP A 101 59.17 24.17 37.58
C ASP A 101 59.99 22.88 37.40
N TYR A 102 60.14 22.41 36.16
CA TYR A 102 60.86 21.20 35.76
C TYR A 102 60.23 19.89 36.28
N THR A 103 59.02 19.95 36.86
CA THR A 103 58.24 18.76 37.20
C THR A 103 57.38 18.30 36.03
N ILE A 104 57.09 16.99 36.00
CA ILE A 104 56.12 16.39 35.08
C ILE A 104 54.98 15.82 35.93
N LYS A 105 53.77 16.33 35.76
CA LYS A 105 52.59 15.94 36.54
C LYS A 105 51.65 15.09 35.69
N CYS A 106 51.09 14.04 36.29
CA CYS A 106 50.07 13.19 35.68
C CYS A 106 48.70 13.54 36.26
N PHE A 107 47.76 13.90 35.41
CA PHE A 107 46.39 14.25 35.78
C PHE A 107 45.40 13.33 35.07
N ASP A 108 44.27 13.05 35.71
CA ASP A 108 43.14 12.37 35.08
C ASP A 108 42.12 13.41 34.58
N LYS A 109 41.69 13.29 33.32
CA LYS A 109 40.90 14.31 32.63
C LYS A 109 39.44 14.38 33.04
N ASP A 110 38.91 13.28 33.58
CA ASP A 110 37.49 13.11 33.87
C ASP A 110 37.18 13.41 35.35
N THR A 111 38.08 12.99 36.25
CA THR A 111 38.05 13.31 37.69
C THR A 111 38.69 14.67 38.02
N LYS A 112 39.54 15.21 37.13
CA LYS A 112 40.36 16.42 37.35
C LYS A 112 41.34 16.32 38.52
N GLN A 113 41.75 15.11 38.92
CA GLN A 113 42.66 14.91 40.04
C GLN A 113 44.11 14.72 39.57
N LEU A 114 45.06 15.11 40.43
CA LEU A 114 46.48 14.78 40.29
C LEU A 114 46.65 13.30 40.65
N VAL A 115 47.00 12.46 39.67
CA VAL A 115 47.28 11.04 39.87
C VAL A 115 48.65 10.86 40.50
N SER A 116 49.67 11.53 39.97
CA SER A 116 51.04 11.49 40.48
C SER A 116 51.91 12.59 39.87
N TRP A 117 53.17 12.70 40.30
CA TRP A 117 54.16 13.63 39.76
C TRP A 117 55.56 13.04 39.76
N MET A 118 56.37 13.50 38.82
CA MET A 118 57.72 13.06 38.53
C MET A 118 58.67 14.25 38.58
N ARG A 119 59.81 14.11 39.26
CA ARG A 119 60.83 15.16 39.41
C ARG A 119 62.22 14.54 39.31
N GLY A 120 63.15 15.26 38.68
CA GLY A 120 64.52 14.80 38.49
C GLY A 120 65.30 15.50 37.38
N HIS A 121 64.64 16.33 36.57
CA HIS A 121 65.29 17.25 35.62
C HIS A 121 65.82 18.50 36.32
N GLU A 122 66.91 19.04 35.78
CA GLU A 122 67.56 20.26 36.28
C GLU A 122 67.29 21.46 35.35
N GLY A 123 66.73 21.22 34.16
CA GLY A 123 66.21 22.23 33.25
C GLY A 123 64.83 21.91 32.69
N ALA A 124 64.29 22.83 31.88
CA ALA A 124 62.96 22.70 31.29
C ALA A 124 62.86 21.50 30.34
N VAL A 125 61.83 20.67 30.56
CA VAL A 125 61.51 19.53 29.69
C VAL A 125 60.97 20.05 28.36
N SER A 126 61.68 19.76 27.28
CA SER A 126 61.37 20.21 25.92
C SER A 126 60.42 19.28 25.17
N SER A 127 60.37 18.00 25.55
CA SER A 127 59.49 17.00 24.93
C SER A 127 59.23 15.81 25.85
N ILE A 128 58.05 15.20 25.69
CA ILE A 128 57.65 13.94 26.32
C ILE A 128 57.22 12.99 25.20
N SER A 129 57.73 11.76 25.22
CA SER A 129 57.34 10.67 24.32
C SER A 129 56.87 9.50 25.17
N VAL A 130 55.70 8.95 24.85
CA VAL A 130 55.13 7.79 25.56
C VAL A 130 55.25 6.56 24.66
N HIS A 131 55.63 5.43 25.26
CA HIS A 131 55.74 4.15 24.56
C HIS A 131 54.35 3.64 24.13
N SER A 132 54.30 2.83 23.07
CA SER A 132 53.05 2.28 22.52
C SER A 132 52.22 1.45 23.51
N SER A 133 52.86 0.84 24.51
CA SER A 133 52.18 0.13 25.61
C SER A 133 51.55 1.04 26.68
N GLY A 134 51.81 2.36 26.62
CA GLY A 134 51.36 3.34 27.61
C GLY A 134 52.01 3.22 28.99
N ARG A 135 52.95 2.29 29.19
CA ARG A 135 53.63 2.02 30.47
C ARG A 135 54.90 2.85 30.70
N TYR A 136 55.61 3.24 29.64
CA TYR A 136 56.86 3.99 29.78
C TYR A 136 56.76 5.36 29.12
N ALA A 137 57.37 6.36 29.75
CA ALA A 137 57.55 7.69 29.17
C ALA A 137 59.03 8.08 29.18
N ILE A 138 59.48 8.75 28.12
CA ILE A 138 60.77 9.42 28.04
C ILE A 138 60.52 10.92 27.97
N SER A 139 61.13 11.65 28.89
CA SER A 139 61.19 13.10 28.87
C SER A 139 62.59 13.55 28.48
N THR A 140 62.67 14.51 27.57
CA THR A 140 63.95 15.13 27.17
C THR A 140 63.98 16.57 27.67
N SER A 141 65.13 16.98 28.18
CA SER A 141 65.48 18.35 28.58
C SER A 141 66.83 18.72 27.94
N ALA A 142 67.27 19.97 28.09
CA ALA A 142 68.58 20.38 27.59
C ALA A 142 69.76 19.74 28.36
N ASP A 143 69.55 19.39 29.64
CA ASP A 143 70.52 18.68 30.48
C ASP A 143 70.51 17.17 30.22
N THR A 144 69.34 16.53 30.30
CA THR A 144 69.25 15.05 30.34
C THR A 144 67.99 14.47 29.69
N ALA A 145 68.03 13.19 29.34
CA ALA A 145 66.84 12.41 29.05
C ALA A 145 66.54 11.45 30.22
N GLN A 146 65.27 11.26 30.58
CA GLN A 146 64.87 10.42 31.72
C GLN A 146 63.75 9.47 31.31
N LEU A 147 63.92 8.19 31.65
CA LEU A 147 62.97 7.11 31.41
C LEU A 147 62.18 6.85 32.69
N TRP A 148 60.86 6.92 32.59
CA TRP A 148 59.91 6.78 33.69
C TRP A 148 59.06 5.52 33.49
N ASP A 149 58.79 4.79 34.58
CA ASP A 149 57.71 3.79 34.62
C ASP A 149 56.44 4.50 35.09
N LEU A 150 55.39 4.45 34.29
CA LEU A 150 54.11 5.14 34.52
C LEU A 150 53.15 4.32 35.39
N ASP A 151 53.42 3.02 35.59
CA ASP A 151 52.67 2.24 36.58
C ASP A 151 53.08 2.63 38.02
N THR A 152 54.31 3.15 38.22
CA THR A 152 54.83 3.58 39.55
C THR A 152 55.15 5.08 39.66
N PHE A 153 55.18 5.80 38.54
CA PHE A 153 55.67 7.19 38.41
C PHE A 153 57.10 7.41 38.94
N GLN A 154 57.94 6.39 38.90
CA GLN A 154 59.35 6.48 39.32
C GLN A 154 60.31 6.51 38.13
N ARG A 155 61.45 7.21 38.32
CA ARG A 155 62.52 7.24 37.34
C ARG A 155 63.21 5.88 37.27
N LYS A 156 63.02 5.14 36.18
CA LYS A 156 63.78 3.90 35.92
C LYS A 156 65.24 4.19 35.64
N ARG A 157 65.55 5.13 34.73
CA ARG A 157 66.94 5.47 34.35
C ARG A 157 67.10 6.95 33.98
N LYS A 158 68.27 7.52 34.29
CA LYS A 158 68.72 8.85 33.83
C LYS A 158 69.73 8.60 32.69
N LEU A 159 69.35 8.96 31.47
CA LEU A 159 70.21 8.89 30.28
C LEU A 159 71.11 10.13 30.25
N ASN A 160 72.25 10.01 30.95
CA ASN A 160 73.36 10.94 30.81
C ASN A 160 74.21 10.48 29.61
N ILE A 161 74.17 11.20 28.49
CA ILE A 161 75.16 11.03 27.42
C ILE A 161 76.25 12.10 27.59
N ARG A 162 77.47 11.78 27.13
CA ARG A 162 78.75 12.48 27.36
C ARG A 162 78.64 14.00 27.55
N GLN A 163 79.33 14.53 28.56
CA GLN A 163 79.42 15.97 28.90
C GLN A 163 79.79 16.90 27.73
N SER A 164 80.33 16.38 26.62
CA SER A 164 80.75 17.16 25.44
C SER A 164 79.71 17.26 24.31
N VAL A 165 78.60 16.49 24.33
CA VAL A 165 77.60 16.49 23.24
C VAL A 165 76.19 16.49 23.81
N GLY A 166 75.42 17.54 23.53
CA GLY A 166 74.07 17.72 24.06
C GLY A 166 73.02 16.86 23.36
N ILE A 167 72.04 16.38 24.12
CA ILE A 167 70.85 15.70 23.59
C ILE A 167 69.92 16.73 22.94
N GLN A 168 69.43 16.47 21.73
CA GLN A 168 68.38 17.30 21.10
C GLN A 168 66.98 16.73 21.35
N LYS A 169 66.79 15.41 21.14
CA LYS A 169 65.50 14.74 21.32
C LYS A 169 65.71 13.25 21.58
N VAL A 170 64.94 12.66 22.48
CA VAL A 170 64.82 11.21 22.66
C VAL A 170 63.34 10.82 22.64
N PHE A 171 62.99 9.79 21.87
CA PHE A 171 61.60 9.36 21.72
C PHE A 171 61.49 7.86 21.39
N PHE A 172 60.34 7.28 21.73
CA PHE A 172 60.02 5.90 21.37
C PHE A 172 59.63 5.77 19.90
N LEU A 173 60.05 4.68 19.27
CA LEU A 173 59.64 4.31 17.94
C LEU A 173 58.23 3.68 17.98
N PRO A 174 57.26 4.13 17.15
CA PRO A 174 55.95 3.50 17.07
C PRO A 174 56.04 1.99 16.79
N LEU A 175 55.15 1.21 17.40
CA LEU A 175 54.99 -0.24 17.20
C LEU A 175 56.23 -1.12 17.42
N SER A 176 57.35 -0.59 17.94
CA SER A 176 58.55 -1.39 18.25
C SER A 176 59.11 -1.07 19.63
N ASN A 177 59.87 -2.01 20.18
CA ASN A 177 60.57 -1.86 21.47
C ASN A 177 61.88 -1.06 21.34
N THR A 178 61.89 0.02 20.56
CA THR A 178 63.10 0.79 20.20
C THR A 178 62.96 2.26 20.61
N ILE A 179 64.04 2.84 21.13
CA ILE A 179 64.19 4.26 21.45
C ILE A 179 65.17 4.87 20.46
N LEU A 180 64.86 6.02 19.88
CA LEU A 180 65.81 6.83 19.12
C LEU A 180 66.32 7.99 19.98
N SER A 181 67.64 8.16 20.04
CA SER A 181 68.29 9.32 20.65
C SER A 181 69.03 10.13 19.58
N CYS A 182 68.73 11.43 19.51
CA CYS A 182 69.31 12.35 18.53
C CYS A 182 70.15 13.42 19.24
N PHE A 183 71.38 13.62 18.76
CA PHE A 183 72.40 14.44 19.40
C PHE A 183 72.70 15.74 18.63
N SER A 184 73.36 16.70 19.29
CA SER A 184 73.71 18.00 18.71
C SER A 184 74.81 17.94 17.64
N ASP A 185 75.52 16.81 17.55
CA ASP A 185 76.55 16.51 16.55
C ASP A 185 75.98 15.84 15.28
N ASP A 186 74.66 15.84 15.12
CA ASP A 186 73.88 15.15 14.08
C ASP A 186 73.86 13.61 14.17
N SER A 187 74.47 13.00 15.18
CA SER A 187 74.42 11.55 15.41
C SER A 187 73.04 11.07 15.88
N ILE A 188 72.57 9.94 15.35
CA ILE A 188 71.30 9.29 15.74
C ILE A 188 71.56 7.82 16.05
N PHE A 189 71.22 7.41 17.27
CA PHE A 189 71.40 6.04 17.77
C PHE A 189 70.05 5.41 18.13
N ALA A 190 69.92 4.12 17.85
CA ALA A 190 68.76 3.29 18.19
C ALA A 190 69.10 2.34 19.33
N TRP A 191 68.26 2.31 20.36
CA TRP A 191 68.45 1.53 21.58
C TRP A 191 67.24 0.62 21.81
N GLU A 192 67.44 -0.57 22.33
CA GLU A 192 66.34 -1.43 22.78
C GLU A 192 65.76 -0.91 24.10
N SER A 193 64.42 -0.87 24.25
CA SER A 193 63.81 -0.12 25.37
C SER A 193 63.96 -0.77 26.75
N ASP A 194 63.94 -2.10 26.83
CA ASP A 194 64.07 -2.83 28.10
C ASP A 194 65.53 -2.91 28.58
N THR A 195 66.46 -3.26 27.69
CA THR A 195 67.88 -3.43 28.02
C THR A 195 68.66 -2.11 28.01
N LEU A 196 68.27 -1.16 27.14
CA LEU A 196 69.06 -0.01 26.67
C LEU A 196 70.39 -0.39 26.01
N PHE A 197 70.44 -1.56 25.35
CA PHE A 197 71.55 -1.90 24.45
C PHE A 197 71.45 -1.11 23.14
N CYS A 198 72.58 -0.62 22.62
CA CYS A 198 72.64 0.08 21.33
C CYS A 198 72.50 -0.91 20.17
N LYS A 199 71.38 -0.87 19.45
CA LYS A 199 71.10 -1.75 18.32
C LYS A 199 71.87 -1.36 17.07
N TYR A 200 71.83 -0.07 16.72
CA TYR A 200 72.51 0.49 15.54
C TYR A 200 72.65 2.01 15.63
N GLN A 201 73.57 2.56 14.84
CA GLN A 201 73.70 3.99 14.57
C GLN A 201 73.23 4.24 13.12
N LEU A 202 72.43 5.28 12.90
CA LEU A 202 72.05 5.66 11.53
C LEU A 202 73.19 6.43 10.86
N PRO A 203 73.48 6.18 9.57
CA PRO A 203 74.54 6.89 8.86
C PRO A 203 74.19 8.37 8.71
N VAL A 204 75.10 9.22 9.19
CA VAL A 204 75.07 10.67 8.95
C VAL A 204 75.79 10.93 7.63
N PRO A 205 75.20 11.65 6.65
CA PRO A 205 75.88 11.86 5.37
C PRO A 205 77.07 12.82 5.50
N ASP A 206 78.27 12.33 5.22
CA ASP A 206 79.52 13.12 5.28
C ASP A 206 79.61 14.21 4.19
N CYS A 207 78.92 14.00 3.07
CA CYS A 207 78.94 14.91 1.91
C CYS A 207 77.82 15.97 1.99
N GLY A 208 78.02 17.02 2.80
CA GLY A 208 77.12 18.18 2.81
C GLY A 208 77.35 19.15 3.98
N PRO A 209 76.68 20.32 3.99
CA PRO A 209 76.68 21.20 5.16
C PRO A 209 75.95 20.52 6.33
N ARG A 210 76.58 20.51 7.52
CA ARG A 210 75.97 20.00 8.76
C ARG A 210 74.60 20.61 8.99
N ILE A 211 73.58 19.78 9.19
CA ILE A 211 72.19 20.21 9.27
C ILE A 211 71.84 20.71 10.67
N SER A 212 72.50 20.23 11.74
CA SER A 212 72.13 20.51 13.12
C SER A 212 70.65 20.18 13.35
N TYR A 213 70.31 18.89 13.31
CA TYR A 213 68.94 18.40 13.40
C TYR A 213 68.27 18.84 14.71
N LYS A 214 67.03 19.31 14.59
CA LYS A 214 66.18 19.76 15.71
C LYS A 214 64.75 19.21 15.62
N ALA A 215 64.27 19.04 14.40
CA ALA A 215 62.97 18.49 14.11
C ALA A 215 63.12 17.03 13.67
N PHE A 216 62.33 16.14 14.30
CA PHE A 216 62.31 14.71 14.02
C PHE A 216 60.88 14.20 14.02
N ALA A 217 60.52 13.45 13.00
CA ALA A 217 59.25 12.76 12.85
C ALA A 217 59.48 11.31 12.41
N VAL A 218 58.62 10.39 12.85
CA VAL A 218 58.64 8.98 12.45
C VAL A 218 57.24 8.56 12.00
N THR A 219 57.17 7.76 10.94
CA THR A 219 55.91 7.19 10.44
C THR A 219 55.28 6.26 11.47
N ARG A 220 53.95 6.14 11.50
CA ARG A 220 53.25 5.38 12.57
C ARG A 220 53.50 3.88 12.50
N ASP A 221 53.96 3.37 11.36
CA ASP A 221 54.45 2.00 11.18
C ASP A 221 55.85 1.75 11.79
N GLY A 222 56.55 2.82 12.23
CA GLY A 222 57.90 2.75 12.78
C GLY A 222 59.01 2.57 11.74
N LYS A 223 58.71 2.62 10.43
CA LYS A 223 59.66 2.23 9.37
C LYS A 223 60.50 3.36 8.80
N SER A 224 60.01 4.60 8.83
CA SER A 224 60.70 5.75 8.23
C SER A 224 60.91 6.89 9.24
N LEU A 225 62.14 7.40 9.31
CA LEU A 225 62.53 8.58 10.08
C LEU A 225 62.79 9.75 9.13
N ALA A 226 62.22 10.92 9.42
CA ALA A 226 62.59 12.18 8.80
C ALA A 226 63.22 13.12 9.85
N ALA A 227 64.35 13.73 9.50
CA ALA A 227 65.00 14.75 10.32
C ALA A 227 65.29 16.04 9.52
N GLY A 228 65.22 17.18 10.21
CA GLY A 228 65.47 18.51 9.69
C GLY A 228 66.03 19.44 10.76
N GLY A 229 66.69 20.51 10.34
CA GLY A 229 67.44 21.38 11.25
C GLY A 229 67.67 22.77 10.68
N ARG A 230 68.87 23.31 10.88
CA ARG A 230 69.35 24.60 10.34
C ARG A 230 69.80 24.49 8.87
N SER A 231 68.98 23.86 8.04
CA SER A 231 69.21 23.69 6.60
C SER A 231 67.87 23.70 5.85
N ASN A 232 67.93 23.87 4.51
CA ASN A 232 66.80 23.58 3.63
C ASN A 232 66.72 22.09 3.25
N LEU A 233 67.69 21.27 3.67
CA LEU A 233 67.70 19.82 3.44
C LEU A 233 66.96 19.07 4.57
N LEU A 234 66.19 18.08 4.16
CA LEU A 234 65.58 17.06 5.03
C LEU A 234 66.19 15.70 4.70
N HIS A 235 66.61 14.97 5.72
CA HIS A 235 67.14 13.61 5.56
C HIS A 235 66.09 12.59 5.98
N MET A 236 66.00 11.52 5.20
CA MET A 236 65.06 10.43 5.42
C MET A 236 65.76 9.08 5.40
N TRP A 237 65.60 8.33 6.49
CA TRP A 237 66.14 6.98 6.66
C TRP A 237 65.02 5.96 6.70
N SER A 238 65.29 4.78 6.13
CA SER A 238 64.54 3.57 6.42
C SER A 238 65.17 2.92 7.64
N LEU A 239 64.35 2.65 8.65
CA LEU A 239 64.74 2.02 9.91
C LEU A 239 64.78 0.49 9.79
N ASP A 240 64.06 -0.07 8.82
CA ASP A 240 64.14 -1.49 8.46
C ASP A 240 65.50 -1.82 7.83
N SER A 241 65.98 -0.99 6.90
CA SER A 241 67.28 -1.19 6.21
C SER A 241 68.45 -0.43 6.83
N GLN A 242 68.18 0.47 7.79
CA GLN A 242 69.18 1.30 8.50
C GLN A 242 69.99 2.22 7.57
N GLN A 243 69.46 2.54 6.38
CA GLN A 243 70.11 3.39 5.37
C GLN A 243 69.37 4.70 5.14
N LEU A 244 70.11 5.73 4.73
CA LEU A 244 69.54 6.95 4.17
C LEU A 244 68.88 6.60 2.82
N VAL A 245 67.57 6.79 2.71
CA VAL A 245 66.79 6.51 1.50
C VAL A 245 66.64 7.75 0.62
N ARG A 246 66.56 8.94 1.23
CA ARG A 246 66.30 10.18 0.49
C ARG A 246 66.82 11.43 1.20
N VAL A 247 67.32 12.36 0.40
CA VAL A 247 67.53 13.77 0.76
C VAL A 247 66.47 14.58 0.02
N ILE A 248 65.62 15.31 0.74
CA ILE A 248 64.62 16.21 0.16
C ILE A 248 65.09 17.65 0.33
N GLN A 249 65.28 18.36 -0.77
CA GLN A 249 65.63 19.78 -0.77
C GLN A 249 64.36 20.64 -0.78
N MET A 250 64.16 21.41 0.29
CA MET A 250 63.09 22.41 0.38
C MET A 250 63.45 23.68 -0.40
N PRO A 251 62.44 24.50 -0.79
CA PRO A 251 62.65 25.79 -1.43
C PRO A 251 63.60 26.69 -0.63
N SER A 252 64.38 27.54 -1.30
CA SER A 252 65.45 28.36 -0.68
C SER A 252 64.98 29.34 0.39
N GLN A 253 63.67 29.63 0.45
CA GLN A 253 63.06 30.41 1.53
C GLN A 253 63.07 29.66 2.88
N VAL A 254 63.08 28.32 2.87
CA VAL A 254 63.18 27.49 4.07
C VAL A 254 64.65 27.40 4.48
N ARG A 255 65.02 28.04 5.59
CA ARG A 255 66.40 28.05 6.13
C ARG A 255 66.54 27.27 7.43
N THR A 256 65.43 27.05 8.14
CA THR A 256 65.42 26.25 9.37
C THR A 256 64.06 25.60 9.54
N VAL A 257 64.09 24.29 9.80
CA VAL A 257 62.92 23.47 10.09
C VAL A 257 62.72 23.44 11.60
N ARG A 258 61.59 23.94 12.08
CA ARG A 258 61.21 23.99 13.50
C ARG A 258 60.55 22.70 13.96
N GLN A 259 59.66 22.15 13.14
CA GLN A 259 58.91 20.94 13.44
C GLN A 259 58.70 20.11 12.17
N LEU A 260 58.71 18.80 12.33
CA LEU A 260 58.32 17.81 11.34
C LEU A 260 57.20 16.98 11.93
N GLU A 261 56.20 16.64 11.12
CA GLU A 261 55.11 15.76 11.54
C GLU A 261 54.52 15.02 10.34
N PHE A 262 54.39 13.70 10.43
CA PHE A 262 53.74 12.93 9.37
C PHE A 262 52.21 13.07 9.50
N LEU A 263 51.55 13.30 8.38
CA LEU A 263 50.10 13.32 8.30
C LEU A 263 49.61 11.90 7.98
N PRO A 264 48.94 11.22 8.93
CA PRO A 264 48.48 9.85 8.72
C PRO A 264 47.30 9.86 7.75
N GLY A 265 47.40 9.08 6.69
CA GLY A 265 46.27 8.78 5.82
C GLY A 265 45.33 7.80 6.51
N SER A 266 44.01 7.98 6.36
CA SER A 266 43.01 7.12 7.02
C SER A 266 43.04 5.63 6.61
N PHE A 267 43.95 5.23 5.70
CA PHE A 267 44.07 3.89 5.11
C PHE A 267 45.53 3.52 4.72
N ASP A 268 46.54 4.14 5.33
CA ASP A 268 47.96 3.96 4.91
C ASP A 268 48.77 2.96 5.76
N GLY A 269 48.14 2.28 6.71
CA GLY A 269 48.81 1.35 7.63
C GLY A 269 49.83 2.01 8.57
N GLY A 270 49.91 3.35 8.59
CA GLY A 270 50.91 4.13 9.31
C GLY A 270 52.09 4.60 8.46
N ALA A 271 52.24 4.13 7.22
CA ALA A 271 53.38 4.46 6.35
C ALA A 271 53.41 5.93 5.86
N SER A 272 52.33 6.69 6.07
CA SER A 272 52.24 8.16 6.01
C SER A 272 53.09 8.85 4.94
N GLN A 273 52.63 8.82 3.69
CA GLN A 273 53.35 9.38 2.54
C GLN A 273 53.45 10.92 2.51
N ILE A 274 52.84 11.61 3.47
CA ILE A 274 52.75 13.07 3.54
C ILE A 274 53.49 13.56 4.78
N LEU A 275 54.50 14.39 4.59
CA LEU A 275 55.30 15.02 5.64
C LEU A 275 54.94 16.51 5.73
N GLY A 276 54.50 16.96 6.90
CA GLY A 276 54.38 18.37 7.26
C GLY A 276 55.73 18.91 7.73
N VAL A 277 56.14 20.03 7.14
CA VAL A 277 57.41 20.72 7.40
C VAL A 277 57.12 22.15 7.86
N LEU A 278 57.28 22.43 9.15
CA LEU A 278 57.13 23.78 9.70
C LEU A 278 58.47 24.50 9.64
N SER A 279 58.54 25.56 8.84
CA SER A 279 59.75 26.35 8.64
C SER A 279 59.77 27.64 9.45
N GLN A 280 60.90 28.35 9.44
CA GLN A 280 61.11 29.55 10.26
C GLN A 280 60.22 30.75 9.87
N ASP A 281 59.59 30.70 8.70
CA ASP A 281 58.60 31.66 8.20
C ASP A 281 57.20 31.47 8.79
N GLY A 282 57.00 30.47 9.66
CA GLY A 282 55.70 30.19 10.28
C GLY A 282 54.72 29.46 9.36
N VAL A 283 55.18 28.94 8.22
CA VAL A 283 54.32 28.21 7.27
C VAL A 283 54.60 26.71 7.38
N MET A 284 53.57 25.92 7.66
CA MET A 284 53.60 24.46 7.69
C MET A 284 53.31 23.90 6.29
N ARG A 285 54.32 23.36 5.61
CA ARG A 285 54.24 22.86 4.23
C ARG A 285 54.07 21.35 4.22
N PHE A 286 52.97 20.84 3.65
CA PHE A 286 52.72 19.42 3.49
C PHE A 286 53.22 18.94 2.13
N ILE A 287 54.29 18.16 2.14
CA ILE A 287 54.92 17.58 0.95
C ILE A 287 54.63 16.08 0.86
N ASN A 288 54.49 15.56 -0.35
CA ASN A 288 54.51 14.11 -0.57
C ASN A 288 55.96 13.63 -0.67
N ILE A 289 56.33 12.65 0.16
CA ILE A 289 57.69 12.11 0.29
C ILE A 289 58.20 11.50 -1.02
N HIS A 290 57.33 10.79 -1.74
CA HIS A 290 57.70 10.00 -2.91
C HIS A 290 57.85 10.88 -4.17
N THR A 291 56.96 11.86 -4.34
CA THR A 291 56.98 12.76 -5.50
C THR A 291 57.76 14.06 -5.25
N CYS A 292 58.13 14.34 -3.99
CA CYS A 292 58.72 15.60 -3.53
C CYS A 292 57.89 16.85 -3.88
N LYS A 293 56.61 16.70 -4.21
CA LYS A 293 55.70 17.81 -4.53
C LYS A 293 55.06 18.37 -3.27
N LEU A 294 55.00 19.70 -3.18
CA LEU A 294 54.14 20.41 -2.24
C LEU A 294 52.67 20.10 -2.58
N LEU A 295 51.91 19.65 -1.60
CA LEU A 295 50.46 19.43 -1.70
C LEU A 295 49.75 20.72 -1.27
N PHE A 296 49.86 21.08 0.00
CA PHE A 296 49.24 22.29 0.56
C PHE A 296 50.12 22.89 1.66
N HIS A 297 49.77 24.08 2.13
CA HIS A 297 50.43 24.74 3.24
C HIS A 297 49.39 25.35 4.20
N LEU A 298 49.77 25.48 5.48
CA LEU A 298 49.00 26.14 6.52
C LEU A 298 49.81 27.29 7.13
N GLY A 299 49.12 28.37 7.49
CA GLY A 299 49.73 29.62 7.94
C GLY A 299 50.06 30.57 6.77
N SER A 300 50.13 31.85 7.10
CA SER A 300 50.57 32.94 6.23
C SER A 300 51.67 33.74 6.95
N VAL A 301 52.26 34.72 6.26
CA VAL A 301 53.19 35.69 6.87
C VAL A 301 52.50 36.49 7.98
N ASP A 302 51.21 36.80 7.82
CA ASP A 302 50.39 37.57 8.77
C ASP A 302 49.71 36.72 9.86
N ASP A 303 49.77 35.39 9.73
CA ASP A 303 49.06 34.43 10.60
C ASP A 303 49.96 33.20 10.72
N ALA A 304 51.06 33.37 11.47
CA ALA A 304 52.19 32.45 11.50
C ALA A 304 51.94 31.30 12.49
N VAL A 305 52.25 30.06 12.08
CA VAL A 305 52.13 28.87 12.91
C VAL A 305 53.36 28.69 13.79
N THR A 306 53.14 28.47 15.09
CA THR A 306 54.20 28.25 16.09
C THR A 306 54.47 26.77 16.34
N THR A 307 53.41 25.97 16.47
CA THR A 307 53.44 24.51 16.61
C THR A 307 52.19 23.88 16.02
N VAL A 308 52.28 22.62 15.62
CA VAL A 308 51.17 21.81 15.08
C VAL A 308 51.06 20.52 15.89
N ALA A 309 49.85 19.96 15.95
CA ALA A 309 49.64 18.57 16.31
C ALA A 309 48.62 17.96 15.34
N VAL A 310 48.88 16.73 14.90
CA VAL A 310 48.01 15.97 14.00
C VAL A 310 47.32 14.85 14.77
N GLY A 311 46.00 14.73 14.60
CA GLY A 311 45.23 13.65 15.19
C GLY A 311 45.68 12.28 14.63
N PRO A 312 45.95 11.26 15.47
CA PRO A 312 46.39 9.94 14.99
C PRO A 312 45.41 9.23 14.05
N ASN A 313 44.18 9.72 13.89
CA ASN A 313 43.18 9.21 12.95
C ASN A 313 43.20 9.90 11.57
N GLY A 314 44.04 10.91 11.36
CA GLY A 314 44.14 11.66 10.10
C GLY A 314 42.90 12.50 9.75
N ARG A 315 42.02 12.81 10.72
CA ARG A 315 40.79 13.60 10.50
C ARG A 315 40.97 15.08 10.81
N TYR A 316 41.65 15.39 11.91
CA TYR A 316 41.83 16.74 12.43
C TYR A 316 43.30 17.07 12.62
N LEU A 317 43.60 18.36 12.48
CA LEU A 317 44.90 18.97 12.75
C LEU A 317 44.65 20.24 13.55
N ALA A 318 45.41 20.45 14.63
CA ALA A 318 45.36 21.67 15.42
C ALA A 318 46.69 22.41 15.27
N ALA A 319 46.65 23.68 14.86
CA ALA A 319 47.82 24.55 14.77
C ALA A 319 47.68 25.71 15.76
N ILE A 320 48.73 25.99 16.52
CA ILE A 320 48.80 27.18 17.38
C ILE A 320 49.40 28.31 16.56
N MET A 321 48.72 29.45 16.52
CA MET A 321 49.15 30.66 15.82
C MET A 321 50.02 31.53 16.73
N ASP A 322 50.80 32.45 16.16
CA ASP A 322 51.66 33.42 16.86
C ASP A 322 50.88 34.40 17.76
N ASN A 323 49.68 34.76 17.34
CA ASN A 323 48.68 35.48 18.13
C ASN A 323 48.18 34.67 19.36
N GLY A 324 48.52 33.38 19.43
CA GLY A 324 48.25 32.47 20.54
C GLY A 324 46.92 31.73 20.48
N SER A 325 46.14 31.89 19.41
CA SER A 325 44.92 31.12 19.14
C SER A 325 45.23 29.71 18.59
N ILE A 326 44.24 28.82 18.61
CA ILE A 326 44.32 27.49 18.00
C ILE A 326 43.40 27.43 16.79
N ASN A 327 43.96 27.26 15.60
CA ASN A 327 43.20 26.97 14.38
C ASN A 327 43.06 25.45 14.22
N ILE A 328 41.82 24.97 14.16
CA ILE A 328 41.50 23.56 13.95
C ILE A 328 41.12 23.36 12.47
N TYR A 329 41.76 22.42 11.80
CA TYR A 329 41.60 22.12 10.38
C TYR A 329 41.02 20.72 10.18
N SER A 330 40.21 20.55 9.12
CA SER A 330 39.86 19.22 8.61
C SER A 330 40.84 18.81 7.52
N ILE A 331 41.52 17.69 7.73
CA ILE A 331 42.44 17.12 6.74
C ILE A 331 41.68 16.69 5.47
N GLN A 332 40.41 16.30 5.61
CA GLN A 332 39.54 15.97 4.47
C GLN A 332 39.22 17.22 3.62
N SER A 333 38.95 18.37 4.23
CA SER A 333 38.76 19.63 3.49
C SER A 333 40.04 20.07 2.77
N LEU A 334 41.18 20.06 3.48
CA LEU A 334 42.48 20.46 2.92
C LEU A 334 42.91 19.58 1.72
N THR A 335 42.60 18.29 1.74
CA THR A 335 42.89 17.38 0.62
C THR A 335 41.84 17.40 -0.49
N GLN A 336 40.61 17.87 -0.23
CA GLN A 336 39.58 18.02 -1.26
C GLN A 336 39.81 19.25 -2.16
N GLU A 337 40.40 20.34 -1.65
CA GLU A 337 40.69 21.52 -2.49
C GLU A 337 41.74 21.23 -3.58
N LEU A 338 42.60 20.24 -3.35
CA LEU A 338 43.62 19.75 -4.30
C LEU A 338 43.07 18.89 -5.45
N ASN A 339 41.86 18.34 -5.30
CA ASN A 339 41.22 17.51 -6.33
C ASN A 339 40.23 18.30 -7.20
N LYS A 340 40.13 19.62 -7.03
CA LYS A 340 39.53 20.46 -8.07
C LYS A 340 40.51 20.52 -9.25
N PRO A 341 40.06 20.38 -10.51
CA PRO A 341 40.88 20.79 -11.64
C PRO A 341 41.27 22.27 -11.45
N PRO A 342 42.43 22.72 -11.97
CA PRO A 342 42.78 24.12 -11.92
C PRO A 342 41.61 24.94 -12.51
N LEU A 343 41.25 26.03 -11.83
CA LEU A 343 40.20 26.93 -12.33
C LEU A 343 40.57 27.33 -13.75
N SER A 344 39.70 26.98 -14.70
CA SER A 344 39.87 27.32 -16.11
C SER A 344 39.85 28.84 -16.27
N GLN A 345 41.03 29.44 -16.33
CA GLN A 345 41.24 30.84 -16.74
C GLN A 345 41.04 31.00 -18.26
N VAL A 346 39.94 30.45 -18.76
CA VAL A 346 39.36 30.72 -20.07
C VAL A 346 37.86 30.77 -19.85
N ALA A 347 37.29 31.98 -19.90
CA ALA A 347 35.85 32.10 -20.07
C ALA A 347 35.53 31.60 -21.48
N VAL A 348 34.96 30.40 -21.58
CA VAL A 348 34.39 29.92 -22.83
C VAL A 348 33.09 30.68 -23.03
N ILE A 349 33.18 31.80 -23.73
CA ILE A 349 32.03 32.54 -24.23
C ILE A 349 31.43 31.71 -25.36
N SER A 350 30.35 31.00 -25.07
CA SER A 350 29.51 30.39 -26.09
C SER A 350 28.81 31.52 -26.86
N VAL A 351 29.22 31.73 -28.11
CA VAL A 351 28.61 32.71 -29.01
C VAL A 351 27.18 32.24 -29.33
N GLY A 352 26.20 32.90 -28.70
CA GLY A 352 24.84 32.99 -29.21
C GLY A 352 24.75 34.10 -30.25
N GLU A 353 23.75 34.00 -31.14
CA GLU A 353 23.60 34.85 -32.31
C GLU A 353 23.27 36.33 -31.97
N ALA A 354 23.44 37.19 -32.99
CA ALA A 354 23.15 38.63 -33.12
C ALA A 354 22.29 39.33 -32.01
N ASP A 355 22.51 40.59 -31.65
CA ASP A 355 22.86 41.73 -32.53
C ASP A 355 23.33 42.97 -31.72
N GLN A 356 23.83 43.99 -32.44
CA GLN A 356 23.93 45.42 -32.08
C GLN A 356 24.97 45.97 -31.06
N ASP A 357 25.42 47.18 -31.44
CA ASP A 357 26.09 48.27 -30.74
C ASP A 357 27.60 48.23 -30.35
N LEU A 358 28.34 49.03 -31.12
CA LEU A 358 29.69 49.50 -30.85
C LEU A 358 29.72 50.52 -29.69
N SER A 359 30.74 50.46 -28.82
CA SER A 359 31.87 51.42 -28.85
C SER A 359 32.69 51.45 -27.53
N ASN A 360 33.93 51.96 -27.62
CA ASN A 360 34.69 52.64 -26.54
C ASN A 360 35.08 51.80 -25.28
N ILE A 361 36.34 51.40 -25.02
CA ILE A 361 37.49 52.31 -24.79
C ILE A 361 38.87 51.59 -24.69
N LYS A 362 39.84 52.25 -25.34
CA LYS A 362 41.32 52.26 -25.25
C LYS A 362 42.11 51.33 -24.29
N MET A 363 43.05 50.62 -24.92
CA MET A 363 44.45 50.31 -24.53
C MET A 363 45.00 50.77 -23.16
N LYS A 364 45.79 49.89 -22.53
CA LYS A 364 47.16 50.26 -22.13
C LYS A 364 48.14 49.09 -22.21
N VAL A 365 49.02 49.12 -23.22
CA VAL A 365 50.17 48.21 -23.36
C VAL A 365 51.32 48.70 -22.48
N ARG A 366 52.05 47.77 -21.85
CA ARG A 366 53.48 47.95 -21.55
C ARG A 366 54.25 46.71 -21.96
N SER A 367 54.90 46.81 -23.12
CA SER A 367 55.95 45.93 -23.59
C SER A 367 57.30 46.62 -23.42
N GLN A 368 58.34 45.84 -23.13
CA GLN A 368 59.72 46.05 -23.59
C GLN A 368 60.47 44.71 -23.35
N VAL A 369 61.03 43.95 -24.31
CA VAL A 369 61.82 44.26 -25.54
C VAL A 369 63.23 44.74 -25.18
N VAL A 370 64.35 44.19 -25.66
CA VAL A 370 64.75 42.97 -26.44
C VAL A 370 66.29 42.89 -26.34
N GLN A 371 66.93 41.73 -26.59
CA GLN A 371 68.09 41.65 -27.52
C GLN A 371 68.55 40.21 -27.81
N ARG A 372 68.61 39.90 -29.11
CA ARG A 372 69.42 38.84 -29.74
C ARG A 372 70.58 39.51 -30.49
N PRO A 373 71.56 38.73 -30.96
CA PRO A 373 71.99 38.86 -32.35
C PRO A 373 71.81 37.54 -33.13
N ASN A 374 71.42 37.65 -34.41
CA ASN A 374 71.35 36.54 -35.36
C ASN A 374 72.66 36.42 -36.16
N LYS A 375 73.02 35.20 -36.57
CA LYS A 375 73.65 34.93 -37.88
C LYS A 375 73.06 33.66 -38.51
N SER A 376 72.77 33.75 -39.81
CA SER A 376 72.36 32.68 -40.72
C SER A 376 73.62 31.95 -41.26
N SER A 377 73.59 30.81 -41.99
CA SER A 377 72.50 30.08 -42.68
C SER A 377 72.86 28.60 -42.89
N SER A 378 71.83 27.78 -43.16
CA SER A 378 71.81 26.63 -44.10
C SER A 378 71.80 25.17 -43.57
N ARG A 379 70.73 24.49 -44.03
CA ARG A 379 70.53 23.05 -44.33
C ARG A 379 70.36 22.01 -43.19
N GLN A 380 69.30 21.20 -43.41
CA GLN A 380 69.02 19.86 -42.88
C GLN A 380 68.77 19.70 -41.37
N ALA A 381 67.50 19.83 -41.00
CA ALA A 381 67.00 19.37 -39.70
C ALA A 381 66.91 17.83 -39.64
N GLN A 382 68.04 17.17 -39.32
CA GLN A 382 67.96 15.83 -38.75
C GLN A 382 67.42 15.93 -37.31
N VAL A 383 66.12 15.69 -37.14
CA VAL A 383 65.57 15.38 -35.82
C VAL A 383 66.10 14.00 -35.42
N LYS A 384 67.23 13.98 -34.70
CA LYS A 384 67.68 12.78 -34.01
C LYS A 384 66.63 12.38 -32.99
N ILE A 385 65.84 11.38 -33.35
CA ILE A 385 65.08 10.55 -32.44
C ILE A 385 66.06 10.06 -31.37
N LEU A 386 65.98 10.64 -30.17
CA LEU A 386 66.56 10.03 -28.99
C LEU A 386 65.76 8.75 -28.74
N ARG A 387 66.33 7.63 -29.17
CA ARG A 387 65.83 6.29 -28.85
C ARG A 387 65.51 6.22 -27.36
N PRO A 388 64.32 5.76 -26.95
CA PRO A 388 64.17 5.17 -25.63
C PRO A 388 65.23 4.06 -25.47
N PRO A 389 65.72 3.78 -24.25
CA PRO A 389 66.54 2.59 -24.04
C PRO A 389 65.77 1.37 -24.56
N ALA A 390 66.41 0.59 -25.43
CA ALA A 390 65.78 -0.56 -26.07
C ALA A 390 65.50 -1.63 -25.01
N GLY A 391 64.25 -1.67 -24.52
CA GLY A 391 63.89 -2.50 -23.37
C GLY A 391 62.55 -2.20 -22.71
N SER A 392 61.57 -1.62 -23.43
CA SER A 392 60.15 -1.74 -23.04
C SER A 392 59.57 -2.91 -23.82
N SER A 393 59.30 -4.03 -23.16
CA SER A 393 58.69 -5.20 -23.80
C SER A 393 57.25 -4.88 -24.22
N ALA A 394 56.68 -5.67 -25.15
CA ALA A 394 55.29 -5.49 -25.55
C ALA A 394 54.31 -5.56 -24.35
N GLU A 395 54.68 -6.32 -23.31
CA GLU A 395 53.93 -6.44 -22.06
C GLU A 395 53.73 -5.11 -21.31
N ASP A 396 54.63 -4.13 -21.43
CA ASP A 396 54.51 -2.89 -20.63
C ASP A 396 53.29 -2.07 -21.04
N LYS A 397 52.91 -2.08 -22.33
CA LYS A 397 51.72 -1.38 -22.84
C LYS A 397 50.40 -2.05 -22.45
N GLU A 398 50.37 -3.39 -22.37
CA GLU A 398 49.17 -4.12 -21.95
C GLU A 398 48.83 -3.93 -20.46
N ASN A 399 49.79 -3.43 -19.68
CA ASN A 399 49.64 -3.25 -18.24
C ASN A 399 49.28 -1.81 -17.81
N GLU A 400 49.19 -0.85 -18.74
CA GLU A 400 48.74 0.51 -18.48
C GLU A 400 47.20 0.59 -18.51
N LEU A 401 46.60 0.90 -17.35
CA LEU A 401 45.16 1.11 -17.19
C LEU A 401 44.80 2.60 -17.25
N PRO A 402 43.53 2.94 -17.54
CA PRO A 402 43.05 4.32 -17.48
C PRO A 402 43.43 5.04 -16.18
N ALA A 403 43.82 6.31 -16.32
CA ALA A 403 44.41 7.17 -15.28
C ALA A 403 45.83 6.80 -14.81
N GLY A 404 46.58 5.99 -15.57
CA GLY A 404 48.01 5.72 -15.31
C GLY A 404 48.26 4.74 -14.16
N LEU A 405 47.27 3.88 -13.85
CA LEU A 405 47.45 2.76 -12.96
C LEU A 405 48.09 1.59 -13.71
N ASN A 406 48.89 0.79 -13.01
CA ASN A 406 49.53 -0.39 -13.61
C ASN A 406 48.87 -1.68 -13.08
N LYS A 407 48.41 -2.56 -13.96
CA LYS A 407 47.69 -3.80 -13.61
C LYS A 407 48.57 -4.75 -12.78
N LYS A 408 49.80 -5.05 -13.22
CA LYS A 408 50.78 -5.85 -12.46
C LYS A 408 50.99 -5.31 -11.02
N ARG A 409 51.06 -3.98 -10.85
CA ARG A 409 51.18 -3.34 -9.52
C ARG A 409 49.91 -3.49 -8.67
N LEU A 410 48.72 -3.37 -9.26
CA LEU A 410 47.47 -3.61 -8.54
C LEU A 410 47.35 -5.07 -8.09
N VAL A 411 47.73 -6.03 -8.94
CA VAL A 411 47.74 -7.46 -8.59
C VAL A 411 48.77 -7.75 -7.49
N SER A 412 49.96 -7.12 -7.50
CA SER A 412 50.96 -7.33 -6.45
C SER A 412 50.51 -6.77 -5.09
N LEU A 413 49.83 -5.61 -5.08
CA LEU A 413 49.21 -5.07 -3.87
C LEU A 413 48.08 -5.98 -3.36
N LEU A 414 47.23 -6.51 -4.25
CA LEU A 414 46.16 -7.43 -3.88
C LEU A 414 46.71 -8.72 -3.25
N LYS A 415 47.77 -9.30 -3.83
CA LYS A 415 48.44 -10.48 -3.25
C LYS A 415 49.12 -10.21 -1.91
N ALA A 416 49.61 -8.99 -1.68
CA ALA A 416 50.26 -8.61 -0.42
C ALA A 416 49.27 -8.29 0.73
N PHE A 417 48.13 -7.67 0.41
CA PHE A 417 47.16 -7.19 1.41
C PHE A 417 45.84 -8.00 1.45
N GLY A 418 45.63 -8.92 0.51
CA GLY A 418 44.43 -9.76 0.39
C GLY A 418 43.21 -9.06 -0.22
N GLU A 419 43.12 -7.73 -0.13
CA GLU A 419 41.98 -6.95 -0.62
C GLU A 419 42.38 -5.54 -1.11
N TYR A 420 41.54 -4.93 -1.95
CA TYR A 420 41.67 -3.51 -2.29
C TYR A 420 41.07 -2.59 -1.22
N PRO A 421 41.70 -1.44 -0.91
CA PRO A 421 41.16 -0.51 0.08
C PRO A 421 39.75 -0.03 -0.30
N ALA A 422 38.77 -0.26 0.57
CA ALA A 422 37.34 -0.03 0.29
C ALA A 422 37.01 1.37 -0.25
N LYS A 423 37.78 2.41 0.14
CA LYS A 423 37.64 3.79 -0.38
C LYS A 423 37.91 3.89 -1.89
N TYR A 424 38.85 3.10 -2.41
CA TYR A 424 39.28 3.12 -3.81
C TYR A 424 38.78 1.92 -4.61
N ARG A 425 38.26 0.86 -3.98
CA ARG A 425 37.76 -0.37 -4.62
C ARG A 425 36.92 -0.11 -5.87
N MET A 426 35.91 0.77 -5.80
CA MET A 426 35.03 1.09 -6.94
C MET A 426 35.76 1.81 -8.09
N PHE A 427 36.77 2.62 -7.78
CA PHE A 427 37.62 3.28 -8.79
C PHE A 427 38.60 2.27 -9.40
N VAL A 428 39.20 1.40 -8.59
CA VAL A 428 40.07 0.30 -9.05
C VAL A 428 39.30 -0.65 -9.96
N TRP A 429 38.08 -1.06 -9.60
CA TRP A 429 37.21 -1.90 -10.44
C TRP A 429 36.87 -1.20 -11.76
N ARG A 430 36.51 0.09 -11.74
CA ARG A 430 36.29 0.88 -12.96
C ARG A 430 37.53 0.90 -13.88
N SER A 431 38.74 1.07 -13.32
CA SER A 431 39.99 1.05 -14.09
C SER A 431 40.36 -0.35 -14.58
N LEU A 432 40.12 -1.42 -13.80
CA LEU A 432 40.39 -2.81 -14.19
C LEU A 432 39.44 -3.28 -15.30
N LEU A 433 38.17 -2.89 -15.23
CA LEU A 433 37.13 -3.23 -16.21
C LEU A 433 37.11 -2.26 -17.42
N CYS A 434 37.95 -1.22 -17.41
CA CYS A 434 38.02 -0.20 -18.48
C CYS A 434 36.64 0.32 -18.94
N LEU A 435 35.76 0.65 -17.99
CA LEU A 435 34.36 1.00 -18.27
C LEU A 435 34.26 2.27 -19.15
N PRO A 436 33.46 2.24 -20.24
CA PRO A 436 33.48 3.29 -21.26
C PRO A 436 32.64 4.55 -20.94
N GLU A 437 31.70 4.49 -19.98
CA GLU A 437 30.77 5.57 -19.65
C GLU A 437 29.92 6.08 -20.83
N ASN A 438 29.26 5.15 -21.51
CA ASN A 438 28.42 5.40 -22.68
C ASN A 438 27.07 6.04 -22.33
N HIS A 439 27.10 7.28 -21.82
CA HIS A 439 25.93 8.04 -21.37
C HIS A 439 24.79 8.05 -22.39
N ALA A 440 25.07 8.36 -23.66
CA ALA A 440 24.05 8.42 -24.72
C ALA A 440 23.43 7.06 -25.05
N ALA A 441 24.24 5.99 -25.12
CA ALA A 441 23.73 4.65 -25.39
C ALA A 441 22.90 4.12 -24.21
N TYR A 442 23.31 4.40 -22.97
CA TYR A 442 22.54 4.05 -21.78
C TYR A 442 21.20 4.81 -21.72
N SER A 443 21.19 6.10 -22.01
CA SER A 443 19.95 6.90 -22.09
C SER A 443 18.96 6.28 -23.07
N SER A 444 19.40 5.96 -24.29
CA SER A 444 18.57 5.30 -25.33
C SER A 444 17.95 3.97 -24.87
N LEU A 445 18.64 3.19 -24.01
CA LEU A 445 18.07 1.99 -23.40
C LEU A 445 17.05 2.31 -22.30
N THR A 446 17.28 3.35 -21.50
CA THR A 446 16.35 3.76 -20.44
C THR A 446 15.11 4.50 -20.94
N ASP A 447 15.19 5.18 -22.08
CA ASP A 447 14.09 5.93 -22.70
C ASP A 447 12.98 4.99 -23.20
N LYS A 448 13.31 3.71 -23.47
CA LYS A 448 12.34 2.62 -23.75
C LYS A 448 11.48 2.24 -22.53
N GLY A 449 11.74 2.78 -21.34
CA GLY A 449 10.98 2.52 -20.12
C GLY A 449 11.26 1.16 -19.47
N LEU A 450 10.38 0.72 -18.56
CA LEU A 450 10.52 -0.56 -17.87
C LEU A 450 10.13 -1.71 -18.79
N HIS A 451 10.96 -2.75 -18.86
CA HIS A 451 10.71 -3.93 -19.69
C HIS A 451 9.58 -4.79 -19.07
N PRO A 452 8.64 -5.34 -19.87
CA PRO A 452 7.51 -6.14 -19.37
C PRO A 452 7.89 -7.22 -18.34
N ALA A 453 9.00 -7.93 -18.57
CA ALA A 453 9.51 -9.00 -17.70
C ALA A 453 9.79 -8.57 -16.25
N PHE A 454 10.02 -7.28 -15.97
CA PHE A 454 10.44 -6.77 -14.66
C PHE A 454 9.40 -5.86 -13.97
N LEU A 455 8.21 -5.73 -14.54
CA LEU A 455 7.10 -4.98 -13.93
C LEU A 455 6.70 -5.59 -12.58
N THR A 456 6.47 -6.90 -12.54
CA THR A 456 6.11 -7.68 -11.33
C THR A 456 7.33 -8.20 -10.54
N LEU A 457 8.53 -7.66 -10.77
CA LEU A 457 9.75 -8.10 -10.08
C LEU A 457 9.63 -8.05 -8.55
N GLN A 458 8.80 -7.15 -8.00
CA GLN A 458 8.57 -7.06 -6.55
C GLN A 458 7.92 -8.33 -5.96
N GLU A 459 7.11 -9.04 -6.73
CA GLU A 459 6.38 -10.24 -6.30
C GLU A 459 7.32 -11.45 -6.30
N LYS A 460 8.16 -11.59 -7.33
CA LYS A 460 9.17 -12.65 -7.44
C LYS A 460 10.40 -12.41 -6.55
N TYR A 461 10.81 -11.16 -6.34
CA TYR A 461 12.02 -10.78 -5.60
C TYR A 461 11.78 -9.58 -4.66
N PRO A 462 11.20 -9.80 -3.46
CA PRO A 462 10.74 -8.74 -2.57
C PRO A 462 11.89 -8.03 -1.83
N ILE A 463 12.28 -6.84 -2.32
CA ILE A 463 13.31 -5.98 -1.70
C ILE A 463 12.66 -4.93 -0.79
N LYS A 464 12.98 -4.95 0.52
CA LYS A 464 12.45 -3.98 1.52
C LYS A 464 12.78 -2.50 1.24
N ASN A 465 13.82 -2.20 0.46
CA ASN A 465 14.24 -0.84 0.12
C ASN A 465 13.78 -0.45 -1.30
N HIS A 466 12.73 0.37 -1.40
CA HIS A 466 12.18 0.81 -2.68
C HIS A 466 13.16 1.57 -3.59
N LYS A 467 14.15 2.31 -3.05
CA LYS A 467 15.17 2.97 -3.90
C LYS A 467 16.03 1.90 -4.59
N LEU A 468 16.45 0.88 -3.84
CA LEU A 468 17.25 -0.22 -4.35
C LEU A 468 16.47 -1.09 -5.34
N GLN A 469 15.20 -1.38 -5.02
CA GLN A 469 14.26 -2.10 -5.89
C GLN A 469 14.08 -1.40 -7.25
N ARG A 470 13.77 -0.09 -7.26
CA ARG A 470 13.66 0.70 -8.51
C ARG A 470 14.98 0.76 -9.27
N GLY A 471 16.11 0.80 -8.57
CA GLY A 471 17.44 0.72 -9.16
C GLY A 471 17.65 -0.61 -9.91
N LEU A 472 17.30 -1.73 -9.28
CA LEU A 472 17.38 -3.07 -9.87
C LEU A 472 16.45 -3.19 -11.08
N GLN A 473 15.18 -2.79 -10.97
CA GLN A 473 14.23 -2.81 -12.08
C GLN A 473 14.72 -2.01 -13.30
N ARG A 474 15.36 -0.85 -13.09
CA ARG A 474 15.94 -0.03 -14.16
C ARG A 474 17.13 -0.69 -14.83
N VAL A 475 18.07 -1.22 -14.05
CA VAL A 475 19.27 -1.90 -14.60
C VAL A 475 18.88 -3.17 -15.35
N LEU A 476 17.98 -3.99 -14.80
CA LEU A 476 17.46 -5.19 -15.48
C LEU A 476 16.66 -4.85 -16.74
N SER A 477 15.82 -3.81 -16.71
CA SER A 477 15.10 -3.36 -17.92
C SER A 477 16.07 -2.89 -19.02
N ALA A 478 17.11 -2.15 -18.66
CA ALA A 478 18.14 -1.73 -19.62
C ALA A 478 18.89 -2.94 -20.21
N LEU A 479 19.14 -3.99 -19.43
CA LEU A 479 19.75 -5.24 -19.93
C LEU A 479 18.82 -5.97 -20.90
N ALA A 480 17.54 -6.16 -20.58
CA ALA A 480 16.57 -6.77 -21.50
C ALA A 480 16.37 -5.95 -22.79
N HIS A 481 16.42 -4.61 -22.70
CA HIS A 481 16.38 -3.71 -23.86
C HIS A 481 17.66 -3.71 -24.71
N TRP A 482 18.77 -4.22 -24.17
CA TRP A 482 20.05 -4.39 -24.86
C TRP A 482 20.14 -5.75 -25.56
N ALA A 483 19.67 -6.82 -24.91
CA ALA A 483 19.49 -8.13 -25.55
C ALA A 483 18.30 -8.89 -24.94
N ALA A 484 17.45 -9.45 -25.81
CA ALA A 484 16.17 -10.06 -25.43
C ALA A 484 16.31 -11.19 -24.40
N ILE A 485 17.39 -11.97 -24.45
CA ILE A 485 17.65 -13.06 -23.50
C ILE A 485 17.64 -12.59 -22.04
N PHE A 486 18.11 -11.37 -21.77
CA PHE A 486 18.13 -10.83 -20.41
C PHE A 486 16.73 -10.50 -19.86
N GLY A 487 15.67 -10.55 -20.68
CA GLY A 487 14.28 -10.56 -20.20
C GLY A 487 13.75 -11.95 -19.81
N GLU A 488 14.38 -13.02 -20.30
CA GLU A 488 13.97 -14.42 -20.08
C GLU A 488 14.79 -15.12 -18.98
N VAL A 489 16.00 -14.64 -18.67
CA VAL A 489 16.89 -15.23 -17.65
C VAL A 489 16.39 -14.96 -16.23
N GLU A 490 15.89 -16.00 -15.54
CA GLU A 490 15.29 -15.86 -14.20
C GLU A 490 16.28 -15.53 -13.08
N TYR A 491 17.54 -15.99 -13.18
CA TYR A 491 18.59 -15.73 -12.17
C TYR A 491 19.30 -14.37 -12.35
N LEU A 492 18.99 -13.60 -13.40
CA LEU A 492 19.63 -12.31 -13.66
C LEU A 492 19.47 -11.28 -12.51
N PRO A 493 18.34 -11.21 -11.77
CA PRO A 493 18.23 -10.39 -10.57
C PRO A 493 19.25 -10.76 -9.49
N LEU A 494 19.58 -12.05 -9.32
CA LEU A 494 20.56 -12.54 -8.35
C LEU A 494 21.97 -12.07 -8.73
N VAL A 495 22.34 -12.22 -10.01
CA VAL A 495 23.60 -11.73 -10.59
C VAL A 495 23.75 -10.21 -10.45
N ALA A 496 22.70 -9.44 -10.74
CA ALA A 496 22.77 -7.98 -10.78
C ALA A 496 22.65 -7.32 -9.39
N PHE A 497 21.92 -7.90 -8.44
CA PHE A 497 21.60 -7.27 -7.15
C PHE A 497 22.82 -6.88 -6.29
N PRO A 498 23.90 -7.68 -6.18
CA PRO A 498 25.12 -7.28 -5.48
C PRO A 498 25.72 -5.98 -6.02
N PHE A 499 25.79 -5.83 -7.35
CA PHE A 499 26.31 -4.63 -8.00
C PHE A 499 25.36 -3.43 -7.82
N VAL A 500 24.05 -3.61 -7.96
CA VAL A 500 23.06 -2.55 -7.73
C VAL A 500 23.12 -2.03 -6.28
N LYS A 501 23.40 -2.90 -5.32
CA LYS A 501 23.59 -2.56 -3.90
C LYS A 501 24.90 -1.79 -3.64
N LEU A 502 25.90 -1.91 -4.49
CA LEU A 502 27.17 -1.16 -4.41
C LEU A 502 27.11 0.16 -5.19
N PHE A 503 26.53 0.17 -6.39
CA PHE A 503 26.46 1.30 -7.32
C PHE A 503 25.15 2.12 -7.22
N GLN A 504 24.51 2.17 -6.05
CA GLN A 504 23.19 2.80 -5.81
C GLN A 504 23.05 4.28 -6.26
N ASN A 505 24.16 4.98 -6.50
CA ASN A 505 24.18 6.38 -6.91
C ASN A 505 24.49 6.58 -8.40
N ASN A 506 24.89 5.53 -9.14
CA ASN A 506 25.18 5.60 -10.57
C ASN A 506 24.73 4.31 -11.27
N PRO A 507 23.47 4.24 -11.75
CA PRO A 507 22.91 3.04 -12.36
C PRO A 507 23.50 2.76 -13.75
N MET A 508 24.07 3.75 -14.45
CA MET A 508 24.81 3.55 -15.70
C MET A 508 26.07 2.73 -15.43
N LEU A 509 26.92 3.14 -14.48
CA LEU A 509 28.10 2.35 -14.11
C LEU A 509 27.72 0.96 -13.59
N CYS A 510 26.59 0.84 -12.88
CA CYS A 510 26.07 -0.48 -12.48
C CYS A 510 25.73 -1.36 -13.68
N PHE A 511 25.04 -0.80 -14.68
CA PHE A 511 24.71 -1.49 -15.92
C PHE A 511 25.99 -1.91 -16.67
N GLU A 512 26.97 -1.00 -16.82
CA GLU A 512 28.21 -1.30 -17.52
C GLU A 512 29.04 -2.37 -16.81
N VAL A 513 29.12 -2.37 -15.49
CA VAL A 513 29.78 -3.45 -14.72
C VAL A 513 29.08 -4.80 -14.95
N VAL A 514 27.75 -4.85 -14.89
CA VAL A 514 27.00 -6.11 -15.09
C VAL A 514 27.10 -6.57 -16.55
N ALA A 515 27.00 -5.66 -17.54
CA ALA A 515 27.20 -5.97 -18.96
C ALA A 515 28.63 -6.45 -19.24
N THR A 516 29.65 -5.84 -18.64
CA THR A 516 31.05 -6.30 -18.76
C THR A 516 31.21 -7.70 -18.15
N LEU A 517 30.57 -7.97 -17.01
CA LEU A 517 30.56 -9.28 -16.36
C LEU A 517 29.91 -10.34 -17.26
N LEU A 518 28.74 -10.05 -17.83
CA LEU A 518 28.00 -10.95 -18.71
C LEU A 518 28.77 -11.27 -20.00
N VAL A 519 29.48 -10.30 -20.59
CA VAL A 519 30.30 -10.52 -21.80
C VAL A 519 31.57 -11.32 -21.50
N ASN A 520 32.22 -11.11 -20.34
CA ASN A 520 33.56 -11.66 -20.09
C ASN A 520 33.59 -12.91 -19.20
N TRP A 521 32.78 -12.95 -18.13
CA TRP A 521 32.74 -14.09 -17.20
C TRP A 521 31.59 -15.07 -17.52
N CYS A 522 30.59 -14.64 -18.29
CA CYS A 522 29.42 -15.46 -18.66
C CYS A 522 29.41 -15.90 -20.15
N GLN A 523 30.57 -15.97 -20.81
CA GLN A 523 30.72 -16.23 -22.27
C GLN A 523 29.86 -17.41 -22.77
N HIS A 524 30.08 -18.62 -22.24
CA HIS A 524 29.33 -19.83 -22.62
C HIS A 524 28.12 -20.10 -21.69
N TRP A 525 27.62 -19.09 -20.96
CA TRP A 525 26.52 -19.32 -20.01
C TRP A 525 25.17 -19.56 -20.68
N PHE A 526 24.99 -19.05 -21.89
CA PHE A 526 23.70 -19.01 -22.56
C PHE A 526 23.60 -19.92 -23.80
N GLU A 527 24.66 -20.67 -24.10
CA GLU A 527 24.78 -21.55 -25.28
C GLU A 527 23.68 -22.62 -25.34
N TYR A 528 23.30 -23.17 -24.19
CA TYR A 528 22.24 -24.18 -24.03
C TYR A 528 20.97 -23.66 -23.33
N PHE A 529 20.79 -22.33 -23.28
CA PHE A 529 19.63 -21.70 -22.61
C PHE A 529 18.30 -22.31 -23.12
N PRO A 530 17.36 -22.69 -22.23
CA PRO A 530 17.26 -22.35 -20.79
C PRO A 530 18.05 -23.26 -19.82
N ASN A 531 18.75 -24.29 -20.30
CA ASN A 531 19.52 -25.17 -19.41
C ASN A 531 20.76 -24.44 -18.83
N PRO A 532 21.22 -24.82 -17.62
CA PRO A 532 22.51 -24.37 -17.08
C PRO A 532 23.68 -24.70 -18.03
N PRO A 533 24.77 -23.93 -17.99
CA PRO A 533 25.86 -24.05 -18.95
C PRO A 533 26.73 -25.28 -18.73
N LEU A 534 26.32 -26.39 -19.33
CA LEU A 534 26.97 -27.69 -19.25
C LEU A 534 28.47 -27.64 -19.52
N ASN A 535 28.90 -26.85 -20.51
CA ASN A 535 30.33 -26.65 -20.84
C ASN A 535 31.11 -26.07 -19.64
N ILE A 536 30.55 -25.06 -18.95
CA ILE A 536 31.18 -24.41 -17.79
C ILE A 536 31.16 -25.32 -16.56
N LEU A 537 30.08 -26.05 -16.36
CA LEU A 537 29.93 -27.02 -15.26
C LEU A 537 30.93 -28.18 -15.42
N SER A 538 31.07 -28.71 -16.64
CA SER A 538 32.05 -29.74 -16.98
C SER A 538 33.50 -29.25 -16.81
N MET A 539 33.82 -28.00 -17.18
CA MET A 539 35.14 -27.42 -16.90
C MET A 539 35.46 -27.41 -15.40
N ALA A 540 34.51 -27.02 -14.54
CA ALA A 540 34.70 -27.02 -13.09
C ALA A 540 34.84 -28.44 -12.51
N GLU A 541 34.03 -29.38 -13.00
CA GLU A 541 34.05 -30.80 -12.62
C GLU A 541 35.38 -31.47 -13.01
N ASN A 542 35.92 -31.19 -14.20
CA ASN A 542 37.22 -31.69 -14.65
C ASN A 542 38.39 -31.18 -13.78
N VAL A 543 38.34 -29.92 -13.32
CA VAL A 543 39.34 -29.38 -12.38
C VAL A 543 39.20 -30.02 -11.01
N LEU A 544 37.97 -30.22 -10.51
CA LEU A 544 37.73 -30.94 -9.24
C LEU A 544 38.23 -32.39 -9.32
N ALA A 545 37.94 -33.10 -10.41
CA ALA A 545 38.39 -34.48 -10.65
C ALA A 545 39.90 -34.66 -10.58
N HIS A 546 40.66 -33.62 -10.98
CA HIS A 546 42.12 -33.63 -10.96
C HIS A 546 42.70 -33.36 -9.56
N HIS A 547 42.09 -32.46 -8.77
CA HIS A 547 42.65 -32.03 -7.47
C HIS A 547 42.07 -32.76 -6.26
N ASP A 548 40.81 -33.22 -6.30
CA ASP A 548 40.19 -34.05 -5.25
C ASP A 548 39.21 -35.08 -5.86
N LYS A 549 39.79 -36.19 -6.34
CA LYS A 549 39.04 -37.31 -6.90
C LYS A 549 38.15 -38.02 -5.87
N GLU A 550 38.52 -38.01 -4.59
CA GLU A 550 37.77 -38.67 -3.51
C GLU A 550 36.47 -37.91 -3.24
N LEU A 551 36.54 -36.58 -3.11
CA LEU A 551 35.36 -35.73 -2.97
C LEU A 551 34.43 -35.82 -4.18
N LEU A 552 34.98 -35.85 -5.41
CA LEU A 552 34.15 -36.05 -6.60
C LEU A 552 33.47 -37.42 -6.63
N GLN A 553 34.18 -38.50 -6.25
CA GLN A 553 33.58 -39.83 -6.18
C GLN A 553 32.43 -39.86 -5.17
N HIS A 554 32.58 -39.26 -3.99
CA HIS A 554 31.52 -39.14 -2.99
C HIS A 554 30.27 -38.38 -3.52
N LEU A 555 30.48 -37.28 -4.26
CA LEU A 555 29.39 -36.54 -4.90
C LEU A 555 28.64 -37.40 -5.94
N VAL A 556 29.38 -38.15 -6.75
CA VAL A 556 28.80 -39.08 -7.75
C VAL A 556 28.05 -40.23 -7.07
N ASP A 557 28.59 -40.83 -6.02
CA ASP A 557 27.98 -41.91 -5.25
C ASP A 557 26.68 -41.44 -4.54
N CYS A 558 26.62 -40.16 -4.14
CA CYS A 558 25.42 -39.51 -3.61
C CYS A 558 24.41 -39.08 -4.70
N GLY A 559 24.69 -39.30 -5.99
CA GLY A 559 23.83 -38.90 -7.11
C GLY A 559 23.77 -37.38 -7.35
N VAL A 560 24.84 -36.66 -6.99
CA VAL A 560 24.94 -35.20 -7.08
C VAL A 560 25.74 -34.79 -8.32
N THR A 561 25.17 -33.92 -9.16
CA THR A 561 25.84 -33.41 -10.37
C THR A 561 26.41 -32.00 -10.15
N SER A 562 27.29 -31.55 -11.03
CA SER A 562 27.85 -30.17 -11.02
C SER A 562 26.79 -29.06 -11.11
N GLN A 563 25.59 -29.35 -11.61
CA GLN A 563 24.43 -28.44 -11.53
C GLN A 563 23.97 -28.17 -10.08
N LEU A 564 24.30 -29.02 -9.12
CA LEU A 564 23.88 -28.85 -7.73
C LEU A 564 24.98 -28.22 -6.86
N TYR A 565 26.26 -28.49 -7.15
CA TYR A 565 27.38 -28.02 -6.33
C TYR A 565 28.19 -26.85 -6.93
N VAL A 566 28.16 -26.64 -8.26
CA VAL A 566 28.84 -25.49 -8.92
C VAL A 566 27.84 -24.40 -9.29
N TRP A 567 26.69 -24.77 -9.84
CA TRP A 567 25.75 -23.79 -10.41
C TRP A 567 25.18 -22.80 -9.38
N PRO A 568 24.77 -23.18 -8.15
CA PRO A 568 24.27 -22.21 -7.16
C PRO A 568 25.30 -21.12 -6.77
N LEU A 569 26.60 -21.48 -6.81
CA LEU A 569 27.69 -20.54 -6.59
C LEU A 569 27.83 -19.55 -7.76
N LEU A 570 27.60 -20.00 -9.00
CA LEU A 570 27.68 -19.16 -10.21
C LEU A 570 26.43 -18.28 -10.39
N GLU A 571 25.23 -18.85 -10.28
CA GLU A 571 23.96 -18.14 -10.53
C GLU A 571 23.74 -16.98 -9.54
N THR A 572 24.23 -17.13 -8.30
CA THR A 572 24.19 -16.09 -7.26
C THR A 572 25.47 -15.26 -7.19
N LEU A 573 26.49 -15.60 -7.99
CA LEU A 573 27.87 -15.10 -7.86
C LEU A 573 28.37 -15.12 -6.41
N PHE A 574 28.18 -16.23 -5.70
CA PHE A 574 28.49 -16.43 -4.27
C PHE A 574 27.74 -15.52 -3.28
N SER A 575 26.75 -14.73 -3.71
CA SER A 575 26.13 -13.72 -2.84
C SER A 575 25.18 -14.28 -1.76
N GLU A 576 24.77 -15.54 -1.88
CA GLU A 576 24.05 -16.27 -0.82
C GLU A 576 25.00 -16.81 0.26
N VAL A 577 26.06 -17.52 -0.17
CA VAL A 577 27.00 -18.23 0.70
C VAL A 577 28.02 -17.32 1.40
N LEU A 578 28.42 -16.19 0.80
CA LEU A 578 29.39 -15.26 1.39
C LEU A 578 28.72 -14.05 2.07
N THR A 579 29.41 -13.48 3.07
CA THR A 579 29.07 -12.15 3.58
C THR A 579 29.52 -11.05 2.61
N ARG A 580 29.07 -9.81 2.86
CA ARG A 580 29.38 -8.66 2.00
C ARG A 580 30.89 -8.43 1.83
N ASP A 581 31.65 -8.50 2.91
CA ASP A 581 33.06 -8.10 2.89
C ASP A 581 33.93 -9.22 2.29
N GLU A 582 33.57 -10.49 2.53
CA GLU A 582 34.11 -11.66 1.85
C GLU A 582 33.84 -11.65 0.34
N TRP A 583 32.61 -11.36 -0.06
CA TRP A 583 32.23 -11.24 -1.47
C TRP A 583 33.03 -10.14 -2.18
N LEU A 584 33.27 -9.01 -1.51
CA LEU A 584 34.11 -7.93 -2.04
C LEU A 584 35.58 -8.36 -2.19
N LYS A 585 36.12 -9.15 -1.26
CA LYS A 585 37.47 -9.74 -1.37
C LYS A 585 37.58 -10.72 -2.52
N LEU A 586 36.57 -11.57 -2.71
CA LEU A 586 36.50 -12.45 -3.88
C LEU A 586 36.49 -11.63 -5.17
N PHE A 587 35.63 -10.62 -5.29
CA PHE A 587 35.51 -9.83 -6.51
C PHE A 587 36.70 -8.91 -6.82
N ASP A 588 37.44 -8.45 -5.79
CA ASP A 588 38.75 -7.83 -5.99
C ASP A 588 39.70 -8.77 -6.76
N ASN A 589 39.67 -10.07 -6.47
CA ASN A 589 40.46 -11.07 -7.17
C ASN A 589 39.85 -11.45 -8.53
N VAL A 590 38.54 -11.65 -8.63
CA VAL A 590 37.87 -11.99 -9.90
C VAL A 590 38.16 -10.94 -10.98
N PHE A 591 38.04 -9.64 -10.69
CA PHE A 591 38.30 -8.56 -11.65
C PHE A 591 39.79 -8.28 -11.91
N SER A 592 40.70 -8.83 -11.12
CA SER A 592 42.15 -8.62 -11.28
C SER A 592 42.83 -9.69 -12.13
N ASN A 593 42.25 -10.89 -12.20
CA ASN A 593 42.79 -12.06 -12.89
C ASN A 593 42.06 -12.33 -14.22
N HIS A 594 42.35 -13.46 -14.86
CA HIS A 594 41.64 -13.94 -16.06
C HIS A 594 40.19 -14.37 -15.71
N PRO A 595 39.21 -14.32 -16.65
CA PRO A 595 37.84 -14.75 -16.37
C PRO A 595 37.67 -16.15 -15.76
N SER A 596 38.57 -17.08 -16.11
CA SER A 596 38.65 -18.43 -15.52
C SER A 596 38.87 -18.47 -14.00
N PHE A 597 39.32 -17.37 -13.36
CA PHE A 597 39.47 -17.28 -11.91
C PHE A 597 38.14 -17.51 -11.16
N LEU A 598 37.00 -17.13 -11.74
CA LEU A 598 35.69 -17.35 -11.12
C LEU A 598 35.37 -18.85 -10.98
N LEU A 599 35.72 -19.67 -11.98
CA LEU A 599 35.54 -21.13 -11.93
C LEU A 599 36.51 -21.78 -10.94
N MET A 600 37.75 -21.28 -10.89
CA MET A 600 38.75 -21.71 -9.90
C MET A 600 38.32 -21.38 -8.47
N ALA A 601 37.64 -20.26 -8.26
CA ALA A 601 37.04 -19.93 -6.97
C ALA A 601 35.89 -20.89 -6.58
N CYS A 602 35.07 -21.35 -7.54
CA CYS A 602 34.04 -22.36 -7.26
C CYS A 602 34.66 -23.68 -6.82
N VAL A 603 35.63 -24.21 -7.59
CA VAL A 603 36.31 -25.46 -7.25
C VAL A 603 37.08 -25.34 -5.92
N SER A 604 37.74 -24.20 -5.69
CA SER A 604 38.39 -23.93 -4.41
C SER A 604 37.41 -23.86 -3.23
N TYR A 605 36.23 -23.25 -3.39
CA TYR A 605 35.20 -23.22 -2.34
C TYR A 605 34.76 -24.64 -1.96
N ILE A 606 34.58 -25.51 -2.95
CA ILE A 606 34.21 -26.92 -2.77
C ILE A 606 35.33 -27.68 -2.02
N ILE A 607 36.59 -27.54 -2.45
CA ILE A 607 37.76 -28.19 -1.83
C ILE A 607 37.98 -27.68 -0.38
N CYS A 608 37.85 -26.38 -0.12
CA CYS A 608 37.95 -25.86 1.25
C CYS A 608 36.78 -26.30 2.15
N CYS A 609 35.65 -26.70 1.57
CA CYS A 609 34.47 -27.25 2.25
C CYS A 609 34.45 -28.79 2.30
N ARG A 610 35.55 -29.47 1.97
CA ARG A 610 35.65 -30.94 1.85
C ARG A 610 35.12 -31.70 3.07
N GLU A 611 35.53 -31.32 4.28
CA GLU A 611 35.14 -32.04 5.51
C GLU A 611 33.60 -32.06 5.73
N PRO A 612 32.88 -30.92 5.72
CA PRO A 612 31.41 -30.92 5.72
C PRO A 612 30.78 -31.71 4.57
N LEU A 613 31.30 -31.60 3.34
CA LEU A 613 30.71 -32.22 2.16
C LEU A 613 30.80 -33.75 2.17
N LEU A 614 31.85 -34.32 2.76
CA LEU A 614 31.99 -35.78 2.95
C LEU A 614 31.05 -36.32 4.05
N LEU A 615 30.49 -35.46 4.91
CA LEU A 615 29.50 -35.85 5.92
C LEU A 615 28.06 -35.80 5.38
N CYS A 616 27.81 -35.07 4.27
CA CYS A 616 26.53 -35.07 3.58
C CYS A 616 26.28 -36.43 2.91
N SER A 617 25.05 -36.97 3.02
CA SER A 617 24.71 -38.31 2.52
C SER A 617 23.43 -38.35 1.68
N GLN A 618 22.55 -37.35 1.84
CA GLN A 618 21.35 -37.19 1.02
C GLN A 618 21.50 -35.97 0.12
N LYS A 619 20.94 -36.05 -1.09
CA LYS A 619 20.91 -34.94 -2.06
C LYS A 619 20.44 -33.60 -1.45
N LYS A 620 19.45 -33.65 -0.54
CA LYS A 620 18.92 -32.48 0.17
C LYS A 620 19.94 -31.80 1.09
N ASP A 621 20.90 -32.54 1.64
CA ASP A 621 21.95 -31.99 2.49
C ASP A 621 22.84 -31.05 1.68
N PHE A 622 23.17 -31.45 0.44
CA PHE A 622 23.93 -30.64 -0.51
C PHE A 622 23.11 -29.43 -1.01
N GLU A 623 21.82 -29.61 -1.33
CA GLU A 623 20.93 -28.50 -1.71
C GLU A 623 20.85 -27.45 -0.59
N TYR A 624 20.75 -27.90 0.66
CA TYR A 624 20.83 -27.01 1.82
C TYR A 624 22.20 -26.33 1.92
N PHE A 625 23.30 -27.08 1.81
CA PHE A 625 24.67 -26.59 1.97
C PHE A 625 25.03 -25.44 1.01
N PHE A 626 24.64 -25.53 -0.26
CA PHE A 626 25.01 -24.53 -1.28
C PHE A 626 24.12 -23.28 -1.29
N HIS A 627 22.98 -23.29 -0.61
CA HIS A 627 22.12 -22.11 -0.40
C HIS A 627 22.26 -21.47 1.00
N HIS A 628 23.15 -21.99 1.85
CA HIS A 628 23.37 -21.48 3.21
C HIS A 628 24.83 -21.04 3.43
N ARG A 629 25.04 -20.21 4.45
CA ARG A 629 26.38 -19.71 4.79
C ARG A 629 27.16 -20.73 5.59
N ASN A 630 28.35 -21.05 5.11
CA ASN A 630 29.26 -21.99 5.73
C ASN A 630 30.44 -21.26 6.38
N ASN A 631 31.03 -21.86 7.42
CA ASN A 631 32.17 -21.28 8.13
C ASN A 631 33.46 -21.52 7.32
N LEU A 632 33.85 -20.56 6.49
CA LEU A 632 34.97 -20.67 5.54
C LEU A 632 35.92 -19.48 5.67
N ASP A 633 37.23 -19.74 5.79
CA ASP A 633 38.25 -18.70 5.60
C ASP A 633 38.39 -18.39 4.11
N VAL A 634 37.75 -17.30 3.67
CA VAL A 634 37.84 -16.79 2.29
C VAL A 634 39.27 -16.40 1.90
N GLY A 635 40.14 -16.07 2.86
CA GLY A 635 41.57 -15.87 2.61
C GLY A 635 42.31 -17.17 2.29
N ALA A 636 41.91 -18.29 2.89
CA ALA A 636 42.40 -19.62 2.53
C ALA A 636 41.86 -20.05 1.16
N MET A 637 40.56 -19.86 0.90
CA MET A 637 39.93 -20.12 -0.41
C MET A 637 40.60 -19.32 -1.54
N ILE A 638 40.88 -18.03 -1.37
CA ILE A 638 41.55 -17.25 -2.42
C ILE A 638 42.99 -17.74 -2.68
N LYS A 639 43.74 -18.14 -1.64
CA LYS A 639 45.06 -18.77 -1.81
C LYS A 639 44.97 -20.10 -2.54
N GLU A 640 43.96 -20.90 -2.22
CA GLU A 640 43.73 -22.20 -2.84
C GLU A 640 43.31 -22.06 -4.31
N ALA A 641 42.42 -21.11 -4.66
CA ALA A 641 42.12 -20.77 -6.05
C ALA A 641 43.38 -20.35 -6.84
N TYR A 642 44.30 -19.60 -6.22
CA TYR A 642 45.61 -19.31 -6.82
C TYR A 642 46.53 -20.53 -6.93
N ARG A 643 46.47 -21.48 -5.99
CA ARG A 643 47.17 -22.78 -6.08
C ARG A 643 46.64 -23.57 -7.27
N LEU A 644 45.32 -23.77 -7.36
CA LEU A 644 44.66 -24.50 -8.46
C LEU A 644 45.03 -23.92 -9.83
N MET A 645 45.07 -22.59 -9.97
CA MET A 645 45.54 -21.95 -11.21
C MET A 645 47.00 -22.23 -11.58
N GLY A 646 47.87 -22.52 -10.60
CA GLY A 646 49.26 -22.86 -10.82
C GLY A 646 49.53 -24.36 -10.97
N SER A 647 48.67 -25.22 -10.41
CA SER A 647 48.85 -26.68 -10.38
C SER A 647 47.99 -27.45 -11.38
N THR A 648 46.98 -26.84 -12.02
CA THR A 648 46.16 -27.51 -13.04
C THR A 648 46.93 -27.64 -14.37
N PRO A 649 46.94 -28.82 -15.02
CA PRO A 649 47.53 -28.99 -16.36
C PRO A 649 46.88 -28.09 -17.41
N ALA A 650 47.65 -27.63 -18.41
CA ALA A 650 47.18 -26.71 -19.44
C ALA A 650 45.94 -27.22 -20.21
N ASP A 651 45.86 -28.52 -20.46
CA ASP A 651 44.76 -29.18 -21.19
C ASP A 651 43.42 -29.12 -20.42
N LEU A 652 43.48 -29.08 -19.08
CA LEU A 652 42.32 -28.99 -18.19
C LEU A 652 42.05 -27.56 -17.71
N GLN A 653 42.89 -26.59 -18.07
CA GLN A 653 42.85 -25.26 -17.49
C GLN A 653 41.83 -24.37 -18.23
N PRO A 654 40.74 -23.89 -17.59
CA PRO A 654 39.66 -23.17 -18.28
C PRO A 654 40.08 -21.84 -18.95
N GLN A 655 41.34 -21.40 -18.78
CA GLN A 655 41.91 -20.28 -19.52
C GLN A 655 42.19 -20.57 -21.00
N THR A 656 42.28 -21.86 -21.40
CA THR A 656 42.46 -22.25 -22.80
C THR A 656 41.14 -22.31 -23.56
N MET A 657 40.03 -22.53 -22.84
CA MET A 657 38.68 -22.62 -23.40
C MET A 657 37.89 -21.30 -23.32
N LEU A 658 38.19 -20.42 -22.36
CA LEU A 658 37.58 -19.10 -22.24
C LEU A 658 38.46 -18.03 -22.90
N SER A 659 37.84 -17.10 -23.63
CA SER A 659 38.56 -15.95 -24.19
C SER A 659 39.01 -14.95 -23.11
N GLY A 660 40.08 -14.23 -23.41
CA GLY A 660 40.65 -13.20 -22.53
C GLY A 660 39.72 -12.00 -22.33
N PHE A 661 40.02 -11.21 -21.30
CA PHE A 661 39.23 -10.02 -20.96
C PHE A 661 39.20 -8.99 -22.11
N THR A 662 37.99 -8.61 -22.53
CA THR A 662 37.71 -7.57 -23.53
C THR A 662 36.82 -6.48 -22.92
N PRO A 663 37.21 -5.19 -23.01
CA PRO A 663 36.39 -4.09 -22.50
C PRO A 663 35.18 -3.83 -23.41
N LEU A 664 34.13 -3.24 -22.85
CA LEU A 664 32.97 -2.80 -23.64
C LEU A 664 33.38 -1.68 -24.62
N THR A 665 32.79 -1.69 -25.81
CA THR A 665 33.05 -0.68 -26.85
C THR A 665 32.62 0.71 -26.41
N SER A 666 33.43 1.71 -26.73
CA SER A 666 33.13 3.12 -26.47
C SER A 666 32.16 3.69 -27.51
N GLY A 667 31.20 4.51 -27.08
CA GLY A 667 30.16 5.13 -27.91
C GLY A 667 28.88 4.30 -28.06
N GLN A 668 28.99 2.99 -28.28
CA GLN A 668 27.86 2.06 -28.41
C GLN A 668 28.16 0.75 -27.70
N TYR A 669 27.15 0.10 -27.11
CA TYR A 669 27.30 -1.23 -26.52
C TYR A 669 27.34 -2.32 -27.61
N PRO A 670 28.17 -3.37 -27.46
CA PRO A 670 28.28 -4.42 -28.47
C PRO A 670 26.98 -5.23 -28.55
N VAL A 671 26.64 -5.77 -29.71
CA VAL A 671 25.45 -6.63 -29.86
C VAL A 671 25.75 -8.00 -29.26
N PHE A 672 24.93 -8.43 -28.29
CA PHE A 672 25.09 -9.73 -27.65
C PHE A 672 24.45 -10.81 -28.53
N HIS A 673 25.25 -11.78 -28.98
CA HIS A 673 24.82 -12.86 -29.90
C HIS A 673 25.07 -14.27 -29.37
N GLN A 674 25.61 -14.42 -28.15
CA GLN A 674 26.06 -15.70 -27.60
C GLN A 674 24.91 -16.54 -27.01
N TYR A 675 23.78 -16.67 -27.72
CA TYR A 675 22.62 -17.43 -27.26
C TYR A 675 21.71 -17.93 -28.41
N PRO A 676 20.90 -18.99 -28.20
CA PRO A 676 19.88 -19.45 -29.15
C PRO A 676 18.74 -18.44 -29.39
N ALA A 677 18.97 -17.47 -30.29
CA ALA A 677 18.03 -16.39 -30.58
C ALA A 677 16.61 -16.87 -30.91
N PHE A 678 16.47 -17.95 -31.69
CA PHE A 678 15.17 -18.54 -32.03
C PHE A 678 14.33 -18.97 -30.81
N ILE A 679 14.98 -19.60 -29.82
CA ILE A 679 14.31 -20.08 -28.59
C ILE A 679 13.86 -18.89 -27.73
N VAL A 680 14.75 -17.91 -27.55
CA VAL A 680 14.49 -16.69 -26.77
C VAL A 680 13.38 -15.86 -27.41
N GLU A 681 13.40 -15.69 -28.74
CA GLU A 681 12.34 -14.98 -29.46
C GLU A 681 11.00 -15.70 -29.36
N TYR A 682 10.99 -17.04 -29.46
CA TYR A 682 9.78 -17.84 -29.28
C TYR A 682 9.19 -17.65 -27.87
N GLN A 683 10.02 -17.78 -26.82
CA GLN A 683 9.61 -17.55 -25.42
C GLN A 683 9.11 -16.11 -25.20
N SER A 684 9.80 -15.11 -25.76
CA SER A 684 9.40 -13.70 -25.65
C SER A 684 8.03 -13.44 -26.29
N ARG A 685 7.80 -14.00 -27.49
CA ARG A 685 6.51 -13.89 -28.20
C ARG A 685 5.39 -14.59 -27.44
N GLU A 686 5.66 -15.77 -26.90
CA GLU A 686 4.68 -16.56 -26.15
C GLU A 686 4.32 -15.90 -24.81
N ARG A 687 5.31 -15.29 -24.13
CA ARG A 687 5.08 -14.49 -22.92
C ARG A 687 4.21 -13.26 -23.21
N GLU A 688 4.44 -12.54 -24.30
CA GLU A 688 3.57 -11.41 -24.68
C GLU A 688 2.17 -11.89 -25.12
N ARG A 689 2.06 -13.05 -25.79
CA ARG A 689 0.76 -13.67 -26.12
C ARG A 689 -0.05 -13.97 -24.86
N ILE A 690 0.56 -14.61 -23.85
CA ILE A 690 -0.07 -14.89 -22.56
C ILE A 690 -0.46 -13.60 -21.85
N ARG A 691 0.42 -12.59 -21.84
CA ARG A 691 0.15 -11.28 -21.23
C ARG A 691 -1.04 -10.56 -21.86
N LEU A 692 -1.15 -10.57 -23.19
CA LEU A 692 -2.27 -9.97 -23.91
C LEU A 692 -3.59 -10.70 -23.56
N GLN A 693 -3.57 -12.03 -23.51
CA GLN A 693 -4.72 -12.84 -23.08
C GLN A 693 -5.11 -12.58 -21.61
N GLU A 694 -4.13 -12.38 -20.71
CA GLU A 694 -4.39 -12.02 -19.31
C GLU A 694 -5.01 -10.62 -19.17
N VAL A 695 -4.52 -9.63 -19.94
CA VAL A 695 -5.09 -8.28 -19.96
C VAL A 695 -6.53 -8.28 -20.51
N GLU A 696 -6.81 -9.10 -21.52
CA GLU A 696 -8.15 -9.29 -22.07
C GLU A 696 -9.09 -9.96 -21.06
N TYR A 697 -8.68 -11.08 -20.46
CA TYR A 697 -9.41 -11.76 -19.38
C TYR A 697 -9.69 -10.84 -18.18
N LEU A 698 -8.73 -10.00 -17.78
CA LEU A 698 -8.90 -9.02 -16.70
C LEU A 698 -9.86 -7.88 -17.07
N ARG A 699 -10.00 -7.55 -18.37
CA ARG A 699 -11.03 -6.61 -18.87
C ARG A 699 -12.40 -7.27 -18.81
N GLU A 700 -12.58 -8.43 -19.42
CA GLU A 700 -13.84 -9.19 -19.42
C GLU A 700 -14.33 -9.45 -17.98
N ARG A 701 -13.43 -9.86 -17.08
CA ARG A 701 -13.76 -10.07 -15.66
C ARG A 701 -14.24 -8.80 -14.95
N LYS A 702 -13.71 -7.62 -15.31
CA LYS A 702 -14.19 -6.33 -14.78
C LYS A 702 -15.57 -5.99 -15.33
N GLU A 703 -15.80 -6.22 -16.63
CA GLU A 703 -17.10 -6.00 -17.27
C GLU A 703 -18.18 -6.91 -16.69
N LEU A 704 -17.90 -8.21 -16.52
CA LEU A 704 -18.78 -9.16 -15.84
C LEU A 704 -19.05 -8.76 -14.38
N SER A 705 -18.03 -8.29 -13.65
CA SER A 705 -18.19 -7.81 -12.27
C SER A 705 -19.05 -6.56 -12.18
N ALA A 706 -18.96 -5.65 -13.15
CA ALA A 706 -19.79 -4.45 -13.23
C ALA A 706 -21.24 -4.83 -13.57
N LEU A 707 -21.44 -5.70 -14.56
CA LEU A 707 -22.76 -6.21 -14.94
C LEU A 707 -23.45 -6.95 -13.78
N HIS A 708 -22.70 -7.74 -13.01
CA HIS A 708 -23.23 -8.40 -11.81
C HIS A 708 -23.61 -7.40 -10.72
N ALA A 709 -22.79 -6.37 -10.48
CA ALA A 709 -23.11 -5.32 -9.50
C ALA A 709 -24.37 -4.53 -9.88
N ASP A 710 -24.56 -4.23 -11.18
CA ASP A 710 -25.77 -3.58 -11.67
C ASP A 710 -27.00 -4.51 -11.65
N PHE A 711 -26.84 -5.81 -11.90
CA PHE A 711 -27.90 -6.81 -11.71
C PHE A 711 -28.36 -6.87 -10.25
N VAL A 712 -27.41 -6.96 -9.31
CA VAL A 712 -27.72 -6.96 -7.87
C VAL A 712 -28.40 -5.65 -7.44
N ARG A 713 -27.96 -4.50 -7.97
CA ARG A 713 -28.60 -3.20 -7.71
C ARG A 713 -30.05 -3.18 -8.19
N ARG A 714 -30.30 -3.58 -9.45
CA ARG A 714 -31.66 -3.66 -10.02
C ARG A 714 -32.56 -4.63 -9.25
N GLN A 715 -32.04 -5.79 -8.85
CA GLN A 715 -32.79 -6.74 -8.04
C GLN A 715 -33.14 -6.18 -6.64
N ALA A 716 -32.27 -5.36 -6.05
CA ALA A 716 -32.55 -4.68 -4.78
C ALA A 716 -33.60 -3.57 -4.96
N GLU A 717 -33.52 -2.78 -6.04
CA GLU A 717 -34.49 -1.76 -6.41
C GLU A 717 -35.89 -2.37 -6.67
N GLU A 718 -35.97 -3.46 -7.41
CA GLU A 718 -37.22 -4.18 -7.70
C GLU A 718 -37.84 -4.79 -6.43
N LYS A 719 -37.03 -5.40 -5.56
CA LYS A 719 -37.49 -5.89 -4.24
C LYS A 719 -37.99 -4.75 -3.35
N ALA A 720 -37.32 -3.60 -3.35
CA ALA A 720 -37.75 -2.43 -2.58
C ALA A 720 -39.07 -1.85 -3.12
N TYR A 721 -39.22 -1.78 -4.45
CA TYR A 721 -40.44 -1.34 -5.12
C TYR A 721 -41.63 -2.27 -4.81
N LEU A 722 -41.45 -3.59 -4.91
CA LEU A 722 -42.47 -4.59 -4.54
C LEU A 722 -42.86 -4.47 -3.06
N ALA A 723 -41.88 -4.34 -2.16
CA ALA A 723 -42.15 -4.14 -0.73
C ALA A 723 -42.94 -2.85 -0.45
N GLN A 724 -42.65 -1.76 -1.17
CA GLN A 724 -43.40 -0.50 -1.09
C GLN A 724 -44.83 -0.66 -1.62
N GLN A 725 -45.02 -1.38 -2.73
CA GLN A 725 -46.33 -1.65 -3.32
C GLN A 725 -47.20 -2.51 -2.42
N ASP A 726 -46.64 -3.55 -1.79
CA ASP A 726 -47.31 -4.37 -0.77
C ASP A 726 -47.72 -3.55 0.47
N LEU A 727 -46.89 -2.59 0.87
CA LEU A 727 -47.16 -1.74 2.03
C LEU A 727 -48.30 -0.75 1.74
N LEU A 728 -48.33 -0.18 0.53
CA LEU A 728 -49.46 0.62 0.04
C LEU A 728 -50.75 -0.22 -0.05
N ARG A 729 -50.68 -1.43 -0.60
CA ARG A 729 -51.83 -2.34 -0.71
C ARG A 729 -52.40 -2.72 0.66
N LYS A 730 -51.53 -3.06 1.63
CA LYS A 730 -51.93 -3.31 3.03
C LYS A 730 -52.60 -2.08 3.67
N ALA A 731 -52.12 -0.87 3.39
CA ALA A 731 -52.75 0.35 3.86
C ALA A 731 -54.13 0.60 3.21
N GLU A 732 -54.30 0.29 1.92
CA GLU A 732 -55.62 0.32 1.26
C GLU A 732 -56.58 -0.71 1.83
N ASP A 733 -56.14 -1.96 2.04
CA ASP A 733 -56.98 -3.03 2.59
C ASP A 733 -57.37 -2.73 4.05
N GLN A 734 -56.48 -2.13 4.84
CA GLN A 734 -56.80 -1.57 6.17
C GLN A 734 -57.82 -0.43 6.09
N ARG A 735 -57.67 0.50 5.15
CA ARG A 735 -58.65 1.58 4.93
C ARG A 735 -60.03 1.03 4.52
N ARG A 736 -60.07 0.02 3.65
CA ARG A 736 -61.31 -0.64 3.20
C ARG A 736 -62.00 -1.37 4.35
N THR A 737 -61.26 -2.09 5.18
CA THR A 737 -61.82 -2.78 6.36
C THR A 737 -62.35 -1.80 7.42
N ILE A 738 -61.65 -0.69 7.68
CA ILE A 738 -62.16 0.37 8.57
C ILE A 738 -63.45 0.98 8.01
N LEU A 739 -63.49 1.31 6.71
CA LEU A 739 -64.70 1.86 6.07
C LEU A 739 -65.88 0.87 6.13
N ALA A 740 -65.65 -0.42 5.85
CA ALA A 740 -66.68 -1.45 5.94
C ALA A 740 -67.23 -1.60 7.38
N GLN A 741 -66.37 -1.52 8.40
CA GLN A 741 -66.80 -1.55 9.80
C GLN A 741 -67.64 -0.32 10.20
N GLU A 742 -67.30 0.87 9.69
CA GLU A 742 -68.12 2.07 9.93
C GLU A 742 -69.44 2.05 9.15
N GLU A 743 -69.45 1.52 7.92
CA GLU A 743 -70.70 1.28 7.17
C GLU A 743 -71.59 0.25 7.88
N GLU A 744 -71.02 -0.84 8.39
CA GLU A 744 -71.76 -1.86 9.17
C GLU A 744 -72.41 -1.23 10.41
N LYS A 745 -71.66 -0.48 11.23
CA LYS A 745 -72.20 0.29 12.37
C LYS A 745 -73.31 1.26 11.96
N LEU A 746 -73.14 1.98 10.84
CA LEU A 746 -74.17 2.89 10.30
C LEU A 746 -75.42 2.13 9.85
N THR A 747 -75.28 0.95 9.25
CA THR A 747 -76.44 0.11 8.87
C THR A 747 -77.14 -0.44 10.10
N GLU A 748 -76.42 -0.89 11.14
CA GLU A 748 -77.01 -1.29 12.42
C GLU A 748 -77.78 -0.15 13.09
N GLN A 749 -77.22 1.07 13.12
CA GLN A 749 -77.91 2.24 13.67
C GLN A 749 -79.18 2.55 12.87
N ARG A 750 -79.12 2.44 11.53
CA ARG A 750 -80.29 2.63 10.65
C ARG A 750 -81.35 1.54 10.85
N THR A 751 -80.98 0.27 11.03
CA THR A 751 -81.95 -0.81 11.28
C THR A 751 -82.59 -0.69 12.66
N LYS A 752 -81.81 -0.35 13.70
CA LYS A 752 -82.33 -0.03 15.05
C LYS A 752 -83.31 1.14 15.01
N LEU A 753 -82.96 2.24 14.32
CA LEU A 753 -83.85 3.41 14.15
C LEU A 753 -85.11 3.07 13.32
N ALA A 754 -84.99 2.23 12.29
CA ALA A 754 -86.12 1.78 11.48
C ALA A 754 -87.06 0.87 12.28
N ALA A 755 -86.54 -0.01 13.13
CA ALA A 755 -87.32 -0.83 14.06
C ALA A 755 -88.09 0.03 15.05
N MET A 756 -87.43 1.02 15.68
CA MET A 756 -88.08 1.96 16.60
C MET A 756 -89.17 2.80 15.90
N LYS A 757 -88.94 3.26 14.66
CA LYS A 757 -89.97 3.92 13.84
C LYS A 757 -91.14 3.00 13.50
N ARG A 758 -90.90 1.70 13.26
CA ARG A 758 -91.95 0.70 13.02
C ARG A 758 -92.79 0.48 14.28
N GLU A 759 -92.18 0.30 15.45
CA GLU A 759 -92.91 0.21 16.72
C GLU A 759 -93.77 1.44 17.01
N LEU A 760 -93.23 2.64 16.81
CA LEU A 760 -93.99 3.89 16.97
C LEU A 760 -95.20 3.95 16.05
N LYS A 761 -95.05 3.59 14.77
CA LYS A 761 -96.18 3.50 13.83
C LYS A 761 -97.18 2.41 14.20
N VAL A 762 -96.74 1.25 14.71
CA VAL A 762 -97.67 0.21 15.19
C VAL A 762 -98.48 0.72 16.39
N LYS A 763 -97.85 1.42 17.34
CA LYS A 763 -98.56 2.04 18.48
C LYS A 763 -99.55 3.11 18.02
N GLU A 764 -99.19 3.95 17.04
CA GLU A 764 -100.08 4.93 16.41
C GLU A 764 -101.30 4.27 15.74
N PHE A 765 -101.08 3.23 14.93
CA PHE A 765 -102.17 2.46 14.31
C PHE A 765 -103.07 1.76 15.34
N GLN A 766 -102.51 1.20 16.42
CA GLN A 766 -103.28 0.62 17.51
C GLN A 766 -104.17 1.65 18.22
N LEU A 767 -103.67 2.88 18.39
CA LEU A 767 -104.41 3.98 19.01
C LEU A 767 -105.58 4.43 18.11
N LEU A 768 -105.34 4.55 16.80
CA LEU A 768 -106.35 4.86 15.78
C LEU A 768 -107.41 3.75 15.62
N ASP A 769 -107.01 2.47 15.66
CA ASP A 769 -107.97 1.37 15.62
C ASP A 769 -108.78 1.30 16.93
N ALA A 770 -108.18 1.57 18.08
CA ALA A 770 -108.89 1.65 19.36
C ALA A 770 -109.87 2.83 19.44
N THR A 771 -109.66 3.95 18.74
CA THR A 771 -110.67 5.02 18.60
C THR A 771 -111.74 4.63 17.60
N ARG A 772 -111.38 4.03 16.45
CA ARG A 772 -112.35 3.54 15.45
C ARG A 772 -113.30 2.49 16.01
N ARG A 773 -112.80 1.51 16.76
CA ARG A 773 -113.63 0.49 17.44
C ARG A 773 -114.57 1.10 18.48
N ARG A 774 -114.14 2.12 19.23
CA ARG A 774 -114.99 2.84 20.19
C ARG A 774 -116.13 3.60 19.49
N PHE A 775 -115.85 4.26 18.36
CA PHE A 775 -116.85 4.92 17.54
C PHE A 775 -117.88 3.93 16.96
N LEU A 776 -117.41 2.84 16.34
CA LEU A 776 -118.29 1.80 15.79
C LEU A 776 -119.17 1.17 16.87
N LYS A 777 -118.64 0.93 18.08
CA LYS A 777 -119.42 0.41 19.20
C LYS A 777 -120.52 1.38 19.64
N GLN A 778 -120.21 2.67 19.79
CA GLN A 778 -121.24 3.68 20.10
C GLN A 778 -122.36 3.72 19.05
N GLN A 779 -122.02 3.61 17.76
CA GLN A 779 -123.01 3.56 16.68
C GLN A 779 -123.92 2.31 16.78
N GLN A 780 -123.34 1.15 17.09
CA GLN A 780 -124.06 -0.10 17.27
C GLN A 780 -124.95 -0.12 18.52
N ASP A 781 -124.47 0.44 19.64
CA ASP A 781 -125.25 0.61 20.87
C ASP A 781 -126.47 1.55 20.63
N LEU A 782 -126.30 2.59 19.81
CA LEU A 782 -127.38 3.53 19.45
C LEU A 782 -128.44 2.85 18.55
N GLN A 783 -128.01 2.09 17.54
CA GLN A 783 -128.93 1.30 16.69
C GLN A 783 -129.68 0.21 17.46
N THR A 784 -129.02 -0.53 18.35
CA THR A 784 -129.68 -1.55 19.18
C THR A 784 -130.68 -0.94 20.17
N SER A 785 -130.42 0.28 20.67
CA SER A 785 -131.41 1.03 21.47
C SER A 785 -132.66 1.42 20.68
N GLN A 786 -132.49 1.79 19.39
CA GLN A 786 -133.61 2.11 18.50
C GLN A 786 -134.43 0.85 18.15
N ILE A 787 -133.77 -0.26 17.85
CA ILE A 787 -134.45 -1.55 17.57
C ILE A 787 -135.29 -1.98 18.78
N ARG A 788 -134.72 -1.98 20.00
CA ARG A 788 -135.48 -2.30 21.22
C ARG A 788 -136.70 -1.42 21.45
N ARG A 789 -136.63 -0.13 21.09
CA ARG A 789 -137.77 0.79 21.20
C ARG A 789 -138.87 0.43 20.19
N LEU A 790 -138.49 0.08 18.95
CA LEU A 790 -139.42 -0.37 17.92
C LEU A 790 -140.05 -1.72 18.28
N ASP A 791 -139.29 -2.68 18.79
CA ASP A 791 -139.80 -3.99 19.25
C ASP A 791 -140.86 -3.82 20.37
N GLN A 792 -140.59 -2.96 21.35
CA GLN A 792 -141.56 -2.64 22.40
C GLN A 792 -142.85 -2.00 21.86
N GLU A 793 -142.75 -1.17 20.83
CA GLU A 793 -143.89 -0.52 20.19
C GLU A 793 -144.70 -1.50 19.30
N ILE A 794 -144.01 -2.46 18.66
CA ILE A 794 -144.62 -3.56 17.90
C ILE A 794 -145.37 -4.52 18.84
N SER A 795 -144.73 -5.04 19.90
CA SER A 795 -145.41 -5.90 20.89
C SER A 795 -146.65 -5.23 21.47
N ARG A 796 -146.56 -3.96 21.85
CA ARG A 796 -147.70 -3.22 22.42
C ARG A 796 -148.87 -3.06 21.44
N LYS A 797 -148.62 -3.06 20.12
CA LYS A 797 -149.66 -3.08 19.09
C LYS A 797 -150.18 -4.49 18.78
N MET A 798 -149.34 -5.52 18.87
CA MET A 798 -149.76 -6.92 18.78
C MET A 798 -150.73 -7.29 19.90
N ASP A 799 -150.39 -7.01 21.16
CA ASP A 799 -151.24 -7.27 22.33
C ASP A 799 -152.62 -6.58 22.21
N LEU A 800 -152.66 -5.41 21.57
CA LEU A 800 -153.92 -4.68 21.34
C LEU A 800 -154.77 -5.38 20.27
N ARG A 801 -154.13 -5.80 19.16
CA ARG A 801 -154.80 -6.54 18.08
C ARG A 801 -155.31 -7.90 18.53
N GLU A 802 -154.56 -8.64 19.34
CA GLU A 802 -155.03 -9.93 19.87
C GLU A 802 -156.31 -9.78 20.70
N ARG A 803 -156.40 -8.74 21.54
CA ARG A 803 -157.61 -8.43 22.32
C ARG A 803 -158.80 -8.02 21.44
N GLU A 804 -158.56 -7.21 20.40
CA GLU A 804 -159.58 -6.86 19.42
C GLU A 804 -160.08 -8.10 18.67
N THR A 805 -159.19 -9.03 18.28
CA THR A 805 -159.59 -10.28 17.61
C THR A 805 -160.31 -11.25 18.54
N ALA A 806 -159.93 -11.34 19.81
CA ALA A 806 -160.61 -12.19 20.78
C ALA A 806 -162.06 -11.74 21.01
N ALA A 807 -162.29 -10.44 21.21
CA ALA A 807 -163.65 -9.89 21.33
C ALA A 807 -164.49 -10.13 20.07
N ALA A 808 -163.90 -10.02 18.87
CA ALA A 808 -164.60 -10.30 17.62
C ALA A 808 -164.95 -11.80 17.43
N VAL A 809 -164.20 -12.72 18.04
CA VAL A 809 -164.52 -14.16 18.04
C VAL A 809 -165.67 -14.44 19.01
N GLU A 810 -165.67 -13.86 20.21
CA GLU A 810 -166.79 -13.99 21.17
C GLU A 810 -168.11 -13.47 20.58
N ASP A 811 -168.10 -12.32 19.90
CA ASP A 811 -169.27 -11.77 19.18
C ASP A 811 -169.78 -12.69 18.05
N LEU A 812 -168.89 -13.43 17.38
CA LEU A 812 -169.25 -14.40 16.33
C LEU A 812 -169.90 -15.66 16.92
N GLU A 813 -169.40 -16.17 18.04
CA GLU A 813 -169.98 -17.34 18.72
C GLU A 813 -171.40 -17.05 19.23
N VAL A 814 -171.64 -15.85 19.79
CA VAL A 814 -172.98 -15.42 20.21
C VAL A 814 -173.97 -15.42 19.04
N ARG A 815 -173.58 -14.84 17.89
CA ARG A 815 -174.42 -14.85 16.67
C ARG A 815 -174.69 -16.25 16.13
N GLN A 816 -173.73 -17.16 16.24
CA GLN A 816 -173.91 -18.55 15.81
C GLN A 816 -174.93 -19.28 16.69
N MET A 817 -174.90 -19.06 18.02
CA MET A 817 -175.90 -19.60 18.94
C MET A 817 -177.32 -19.07 18.67
N GLU A 818 -177.47 -17.78 18.32
CA GLU A 818 -178.76 -17.20 17.93
C GLU A 818 -179.33 -17.86 16.65
N LEU A 819 -178.48 -18.07 15.63
CA LEU A 819 -178.85 -18.73 14.37
C LEU A 819 -179.30 -20.18 14.58
N GLU A 820 -178.60 -20.95 15.43
CA GLU A 820 -179.00 -22.32 15.76
C GLU A 820 -180.32 -22.40 16.53
N ALA A 821 -180.60 -21.43 17.41
CA ALA A 821 -181.87 -21.34 18.13
C ALA A 821 -183.05 -21.01 17.19
N GLN A 822 -182.84 -20.14 16.19
CA GLN A 822 -183.84 -19.86 15.16
C GLN A 822 -184.11 -21.07 14.27
N ARG A 823 -183.06 -21.79 13.84
CA ARG A 823 -183.18 -23.01 13.04
C ARG A 823 -184.00 -24.09 13.73
N LYS A 824 -183.75 -24.36 15.02
CA LYS A 824 -184.52 -25.36 15.80
C LYS A 824 -186.01 -25.00 15.96
N ARG A 825 -186.36 -23.70 16.00
CA ARG A 825 -187.77 -23.26 15.97
C ARG A 825 -188.45 -23.56 14.64
N LEU A 826 -187.76 -23.33 13.52
CA LEU A 826 -188.27 -23.63 12.17
C LEU A 826 -188.48 -25.14 11.96
N GLU A 827 -187.53 -25.97 12.37
CA GLU A 827 -187.62 -27.44 12.28
C GLU A 827 -188.81 -27.99 13.10
N GLN A 828 -189.08 -27.44 14.29
CA GLN A 828 -190.27 -27.80 15.09
C GLN A 828 -191.60 -27.35 14.47
N HIS A 829 -191.61 -26.26 13.70
CA HIS A 829 -192.82 -25.78 13.02
C HIS A 829 -193.16 -26.65 11.81
N LEU A 830 -192.15 -27.06 11.03
CA LEU A 830 -192.32 -27.93 9.85
C LEU A 830 -192.93 -29.30 10.21
N LEU A 831 -192.49 -29.88 11.33
CA LEU A 831 -192.96 -31.19 11.80
C LEU A 831 -194.43 -31.18 12.26
N LYS A 832 -194.93 -30.04 12.79
CA LYS A 832 -196.35 -29.88 13.13
C LYS A 832 -197.25 -29.72 11.90
N GLU A 833 -196.76 -29.02 10.87
CA GLU A 833 -197.49 -28.87 9.60
C GLU A 833 -197.65 -30.21 8.88
N GLN A 834 -196.59 -31.01 8.77
CA GLN A 834 -196.65 -32.32 8.10
C GLN A 834 -197.61 -33.32 8.76
N GLN A 835 -197.66 -33.35 10.10
CA GLN A 835 -198.61 -34.21 10.82
C GLN A 835 -200.08 -33.78 10.66
N ARG A 836 -200.33 -32.50 10.38
CA ARG A 836 -201.68 -31.99 10.16
C ARG A 836 -202.18 -32.28 8.75
N VAL A 837 -201.34 -32.06 7.73
CA VAL A 837 -201.68 -32.36 6.32
C VAL A 837 -201.93 -33.86 6.11
N GLY A 838 -201.22 -34.73 6.85
CA GLY A 838 -201.45 -36.18 6.80
C GLY A 838 -202.86 -36.63 7.20
N HIS A 839 -203.53 -35.90 8.10
CA HIS A 839 -204.89 -36.23 8.54
C HIS A 839 -205.98 -35.65 7.63
N GLU A 840 -205.75 -34.47 7.03
CA GLU A 840 -206.75 -33.81 6.17
C GLU A 840 -206.87 -34.52 4.78
N VAL A 841 -205.79 -35.14 4.28
CA VAL A 841 -205.79 -35.88 2.99
C VAL A 841 -206.53 -37.24 3.07
N GLU A 842 -206.61 -37.86 4.26
CA GLU A 842 -207.29 -39.15 4.43
C GLU A 842 -208.83 -39.00 4.45
N GLU A 843 -209.37 -37.82 4.79
CA GLU A 843 -210.80 -37.50 4.67
C GLU A 843 -211.20 -37.08 3.23
N GLU A 844 -210.31 -36.48 2.44
CA GLU A 844 -210.66 -35.95 1.11
C GLU A 844 -210.75 -37.02 -0.01
N ILE A 845 -210.31 -38.26 0.25
CA ILE A 845 -210.49 -39.42 -0.66
C ILE A 845 -211.98 -39.73 -0.93
N GLN A 846 -212.91 -39.29 -0.09
CA GLN A 846 -214.33 -39.67 -0.16
C GLN A 846 -215.26 -38.63 -0.84
N LEU A 847 -214.86 -37.35 -1.00
CA LEU A 847 -215.82 -36.28 -1.33
C LEU A 847 -215.83 -35.82 -2.81
N LYS A 848 -214.68 -35.77 -3.49
CA LYS A 848 -214.57 -35.18 -4.86
C LYS A 848 -214.67 -36.20 -6.00
N LEU A 849 -215.59 -37.15 -5.85
CA LEU A 849 -216.07 -38.03 -6.93
C LEU A 849 -217.29 -37.45 -7.67
N ARG A 850 -217.52 -36.13 -7.54
CA ARG A 850 -218.59 -35.33 -8.17
C ARG A 850 -218.03 -33.94 -8.48
N GLU A 851 -218.56 -33.30 -9.54
CA GLU A 851 -218.27 -31.91 -9.98
C GLU A 851 -216.81 -31.71 -10.46
N ALA A 852 -216.44 -31.76 -11.75
CA ALA A 852 -217.13 -31.45 -13.02
C ALA A 852 -217.60 -30.00 -13.14
N GLY A 853 -216.98 -29.23 -14.05
CA GLY A 853 -217.40 -27.88 -14.42
C GLY A 853 -216.27 -27.02 -15.03
N GLU A 854 -216.43 -26.70 -16.32
CA GLU A 854 -216.24 -25.37 -16.96
C GLU A 854 -215.04 -24.50 -16.49
N SER A 855 -214.06 -24.14 -17.33
CA SER A 855 -214.12 -23.47 -18.66
C SER A 855 -214.75 -22.08 -18.63
N HIS A 856 -214.21 -21.17 -19.44
CA HIS A 856 -214.50 -19.72 -19.46
C HIS A 856 -214.03 -18.99 -18.18
N THR A 857 -213.50 -17.77 -18.25
CA THR A 857 -213.19 -16.85 -19.37
C THR A 857 -211.95 -16.07 -18.91
N GLU A 858 -210.94 -15.82 -19.74
CA GLU A 858 -210.96 -14.81 -20.80
C GLU A 858 -211.18 -13.39 -20.24
N LEU A 859 -210.43 -12.44 -20.84
CA LEU A 859 -210.63 -10.99 -20.85
C LEU A 859 -209.74 -10.11 -19.95
N LEU A 860 -208.85 -9.41 -20.66
CA LEU A 860 -208.42 -8.01 -20.44
C LEU A 860 -207.44 -7.79 -19.26
N ARG A 861 -206.36 -7.01 -19.40
CA ARG A 861 -205.93 -6.20 -20.56
C ARG A 861 -204.44 -5.84 -20.51
N ASP A 862 -203.88 -5.66 -21.71
CA ASP A 862 -203.24 -4.43 -22.23
C ASP A 862 -202.62 -3.45 -21.20
N ALA A 863 -201.46 -2.85 -21.45
CA ALA A 863 -200.74 -2.80 -22.73
C ALA A 863 -199.26 -2.40 -22.59
N GLU A 864 -198.49 -2.80 -23.61
CA GLU A 864 -197.49 -2.00 -24.30
C GLU A 864 -196.44 -1.26 -23.46
N SER A 865 -195.19 -1.73 -23.58
CA SER A 865 -194.20 -1.19 -24.53
C SER A 865 -192.83 -1.55 -23.98
N ASN A 866 -191.84 -2.06 -24.70
CA ASN A 866 -191.73 -2.55 -26.06
C ASN A 866 -190.32 -3.20 -26.07
N ILE A 867 -190.17 -4.40 -26.65
CA ILE A 867 -189.54 -4.56 -27.97
C ILE A 867 -188.01 -4.36 -27.88
N GLN A 868 -187.31 -5.50 -27.91
CA GLN A 868 -186.43 -5.91 -29.01
C GLN A 868 -184.99 -5.42 -28.75
N ALA A 869 -184.00 -6.30 -28.86
CA ALA A 869 -183.49 -6.83 -30.11
C ALA A 869 -183.00 -5.67 -31.03
N LEU A 870 -181.84 -5.76 -31.67
CA LEU A 870 -181.18 -6.97 -32.14
C LEU A 870 -179.69 -7.00 -31.71
N GLU A 871 -179.01 -8.13 -31.51
CA GLU A 871 -179.07 -9.41 -32.25
C GLU A 871 -178.84 -9.29 -33.78
N GLU A 872 -178.00 -8.37 -34.27
CA GLU A 872 -177.66 -8.39 -35.71
C GLU A 872 -176.30 -7.71 -36.00
N SER A 873 -175.23 -8.44 -35.69
CA SER A 873 -173.85 -8.34 -36.21
C SER A 873 -172.97 -9.21 -35.30
N LEU A 874 -173.16 -10.53 -35.30
CA LEU A 874 -172.93 -11.39 -36.48
C LEU A 874 -171.49 -11.14 -36.97
N ALA A 875 -170.54 -11.86 -36.40
CA ALA A 875 -169.97 -13.04 -37.04
C ALA A 875 -169.05 -12.73 -38.23
N THR A 876 -167.79 -13.16 -38.12
CA THR A 876 -167.29 -14.28 -38.93
C THR A 876 -166.00 -14.81 -38.30
N ALA A 877 -166.00 -16.10 -37.96
CA ALA A 877 -165.18 -17.13 -38.62
C ALA A 877 -163.67 -17.02 -38.30
N HIS A 878 -163.12 -17.95 -37.53
CA HIS A 878 -162.56 -19.21 -38.05
C HIS A 878 -161.57 -19.00 -39.21
N GLN A 879 -160.27 -19.22 -38.98
CA GLN A 879 -159.58 -20.43 -39.47
C GLN A 879 -158.09 -20.53 -39.05
N LEU A 880 -157.73 -21.72 -38.56
CA LEU A 880 -156.50 -22.48 -38.85
C LEU A 880 -155.11 -21.82 -38.77
N GLY A 881 -154.39 -22.13 -37.68
CA GLY A 881 -153.08 -22.83 -37.71
C GLY A 881 -151.82 -22.14 -38.22
N LEU A 882 -150.75 -22.14 -37.38
CA LEU A 882 -149.39 -22.64 -37.74
C LEU A 882 -148.38 -22.47 -36.56
N GLN A 883 -148.08 -23.60 -35.91
CA GLN A 883 -146.74 -24.18 -35.68
C GLN A 883 -145.48 -23.31 -35.95
N SER A 884 -144.46 -23.37 -35.06
CA SER A 884 -143.08 -23.85 -35.39
C SER A 884 -141.89 -23.26 -34.62
N ASP A 885 -141.98 -22.11 -33.94
CA ASP A 885 -140.75 -21.34 -33.61
C ASP A 885 -140.24 -21.41 -32.16
N TRP A 886 -141.13 -21.45 -31.16
CA TRP A 886 -140.71 -21.36 -29.74
C TRP A 886 -139.82 -22.51 -29.23
N GLN A 887 -139.90 -23.69 -29.84
CA GLN A 887 -139.07 -24.85 -29.45
C GLN A 887 -137.65 -24.82 -30.05
N ARG A 888 -137.38 -23.99 -31.07
CA ARG A 888 -136.03 -23.87 -31.67
C ARG A 888 -135.12 -22.93 -30.90
N GLU A 889 -135.65 -21.79 -30.43
CA GLU A 889 -134.85 -20.78 -29.69
C GLU A 889 -134.28 -21.31 -28.36
N VAL A 890 -135.06 -22.08 -27.60
CA VAL A 890 -134.63 -22.59 -26.29
C VAL A 890 -133.49 -23.62 -26.41
N VAL A 891 -133.49 -24.44 -27.46
CA VAL A 891 -132.44 -25.46 -27.67
C VAL A 891 -131.14 -24.81 -28.16
N ASP A 892 -131.22 -23.84 -29.08
CA ASP A 892 -130.05 -23.18 -29.64
C ASP A 892 -129.35 -22.28 -28.59
N HIS A 893 -130.11 -21.66 -27.68
CA HIS A 893 -129.52 -20.88 -26.58
C HIS A 893 -128.70 -21.73 -25.60
N LEU A 894 -129.13 -22.97 -25.31
CA LEU A 894 -128.43 -23.88 -24.40
C LEU A 894 -127.13 -24.43 -25.01
N GLN A 895 -127.09 -24.69 -26.31
CA GLN A 895 -125.86 -25.15 -26.98
C GLN A 895 -124.79 -24.04 -27.08
N ARG A 896 -125.19 -22.78 -27.28
CA ARG A 896 -124.28 -21.63 -27.30
C ARG A 896 -123.56 -21.44 -25.95
N VAL A 897 -124.28 -21.53 -24.83
CA VAL A 897 -123.69 -21.40 -23.48
C VAL A 897 -122.73 -22.57 -23.14
N GLY A 898 -123.01 -23.78 -23.64
CA GLY A 898 -122.10 -24.92 -23.50
C GLY A 898 -120.76 -24.70 -24.22
N THR A 899 -120.80 -24.30 -25.49
CA THR A 899 -119.60 -24.12 -26.32
C THR A 899 -118.70 -22.96 -25.87
N GLU A 900 -119.24 -21.90 -25.27
CA GLU A 900 -118.42 -20.82 -24.68
C GLU A 900 -117.68 -21.27 -23.41
N ARG A 901 -118.31 -22.10 -22.56
CA ARG A 901 -117.67 -22.68 -21.35
C ARG A 901 -116.52 -23.64 -21.65
N GLU A 902 -116.53 -24.29 -22.82
CA GLU A 902 -115.41 -25.13 -23.27
C GLU A 902 -114.29 -24.30 -23.91
N ARG A 903 -114.63 -23.31 -24.75
CA ARG A 903 -113.64 -22.36 -25.29
C ARG A 903 -112.89 -21.60 -24.20
N GLY A 904 -113.56 -21.24 -23.10
CA GLY A 904 -112.92 -20.63 -21.93
C GLY A 904 -111.87 -21.52 -21.28
N ARG A 905 -112.18 -22.81 -21.07
CA ARG A 905 -111.24 -23.78 -20.46
C ARG A 905 -110.06 -24.11 -21.38
N ALA A 906 -110.31 -24.34 -22.67
CA ALA A 906 -109.25 -24.60 -23.65
C ALA A 906 -108.28 -23.40 -23.81
N ARG A 907 -108.78 -22.15 -23.66
CA ARG A 907 -107.93 -20.95 -23.70
C ARG A 907 -107.02 -20.83 -22.46
N LEU A 908 -107.51 -21.24 -21.29
CA LEU A 908 -106.73 -21.23 -20.05
C LEU A 908 -105.58 -22.24 -20.09
N GLU A 909 -105.86 -23.49 -20.51
CA GLU A 909 -104.82 -24.52 -20.68
C GLU A 909 -103.75 -24.13 -21.71
N ARG A 910 -104.13 -23.43 -22.77
CA ARG A 910 -103.19 -22.99 -23.82
C ARG A 910 -102.24 -21.92 -23.31
N LEU A 911 -102.74 -20.96 -22.53
CA LEU A 911 -101.93 -19.96 -21.83
C LEU A 911 -100.97 -20.63 -20.84
N GLN A 912 -101.47 -21.56 -20.01
CA GLN A 912 -100.68 -22.23 -18.97
C GLN A 912 -99.56 -23.11 -19.57
N ARG A 913 -99.79 -23.77 -20.72
CA ARG A 913 -98.74 -24.46 -21.48
C ARG A 913 -97.72 -23.49 -22.12
N GLN A 914 -98.13 -22.29 -22.53
CA GLN A 914 -97.20 -21.27 -23.04
C GLN A 914 -96.30 -20.71 -21.92
N THR A 915 -96.84 -20.48 -20.72
CA THR A 915 -96.03 -19.98 -19.59
C THR A 915 -94.96 -21.00 -19.16
N LEU A 916 -95.30 -22.28 -19.02
CA LEU A 916 -94.30 -23.33 -18.74
C LEU A 916 -93.22 -23.42 -19.83
N ALA A 917 -93.62 -23.31 -21.11
CA ALA A 917 -92.68 -23.38 -22.23
C ALA A 917 -91.73 -22.16 -22.29
N GLU A 918 -92.14 -20.98 -21.83
CA GLU A 918 -91.24 -19.82 -21.70
C GLU A 918 -90.32 -19.93 -20.48
N GLU A 919 -90.80 -20.49 -19.36
CA GLU A 919 -89.95 -20.75 -18.18
C GLU A 919 -88.84 -21.79 -18.48
N GLU A 920 -89.13 -22.88 -19.20
CA GLU A 920 -88.10 -23.83 -19.67
C GLU A 920 -87.10 -23.15 -20.63
N ARG A 921 -87.57 -22.27 -21.52
CA ARG A 921 -86.71 -21.52 -22.45
C ARG A 921 -85.78 -20.53 -21.74
N LEU A 922 -86.24 -19.92 -20.66
CA LEU A 922 -85.43 -19.07 -19.77
C LEU A 922 -84.42 -19.91 -18.97
N ALA A 923 -84.81 -21.08 -18.46
CA ALA A 923 -83.93 -21.99 -17.74
C ALA A 923 -82.82 -22.61 -18.62
N ASP A 924 -83.08 -22.84 -19.91
CA ASP A 924 -82.07 -23.33 -20.87
C ASP A 924 -81.17 -22.20 -21.37
N THR A 925 -81.70 -20.99 -21.62
CA THR A 925 -80.85 -19.83 -21.99
C THR A 925 -79.92 -19.41 -20.85
N MET A 926 -80.33 -19.51 -19.59
CA MET A 926 -79.43 -19.29 -18.45
C MET A 926 -78.32 -20.36 -18.35
N ARG A 927 -78.58 -21.62 -18.72
CA ARG A 927 -77.56 -22.68 -18.78
C ARG A 927 -76.60 -22.50 -19.96
N ASP A 928 -77.08 -22.03 -21.10
CA ASP A 928 -76.25 -21.85 -22.30
C ASP A 928 -75.34 -20.60 -22.21
N VAL A 929 -75.76 -19.54 -21.50
CA VAL A 929 -74.89 -18.39 -21.18
C VAL A 929 -73.76 -18.79 -20.21
N ALA A 930 -74.07 -19.54 -19.15
CA ALA A 930 -73.07 -20.05 -18.21
C ALA A 930 -72.06 -21.05 -18.85
N GLY A 931 -72.44 -21.70 -19.96
CA GLY A 931 -71.57 -22.63 -20.69
C GLY A 931 -70.61 -21.97 -21.70
N ARG A 932 -70.86 -20.74 -22.14
CA ARG A 932 -70.16 -20.12 -23.29
C ARG A 932 -68.95 -19.26 -22.93
N GLU A 933 -68.86 -18.69 -21.73
CA GLU A 933 -67.66 -17.95 -21.32
C GLU A 933 -66.43 -18.85 -21.03
N VAL A 934 -66.64 -20.13 -20.71
CA VAL A 934 -65.57 -21.05 -20.27
C VAL A 934 -64.86 -21.78 -21.43
N ARG A 935 -65.30 -21.64 -22.69
CA ARG A 935 -64.72 -22.37 -23.84
C ARG A 935 -64.26 -21.53 -25.04
N ALA A 936 -64.31 -20.20 -24.97
CA ALA A 936 -64.02 -19.34 -26.13
C ALA A 936 -62.55 -18.85 -26.25
N TRP A 937 -61.66 -19.12 -25.29
CA TRP A 937 -60.24 -18.70 -25.31
C TRP A 937 -59.21 -19.84 -25.23
N MET A 938 -59.64 -21.10 -25.28
CA MET A 938 -58.76 -22.24 -25.55
C MET A 938 -59.22 -22.99 -26.80
N CYS A 939 -58.72 -22.57 -27.97
CA CYS A 939 -58.27 -23.45 -29.07
C CYS A 939 -58.02 -22.66 -30.37
N LEU A 940 -56.75 -22.58 -30.79
CA LEU A 940 -56.16 -22.34 -32.13
C LEU A 940 -54.79 -21.63 -31.90
N SER A 941 -53.62 -22.02 -32.41
CA SER A 941 -53.11 -23.25 -33.04
C SER A 941 -51.57 -23.09 -33.12
N THR A 942 -50.65 -24.05 -32.91
CA THR A 942 -50.65 -25.46 -32.45
C THR A 942 -49.19 -25.81 -32.00
N ASN A 943 -48.94 -26.73 -31.06
CA ASN A 943 -48.43 -28.11 -31.29
C ASN A 943 -47.41 -28.24 -32.46
N LYS A 944 -46.23 -28.88 -32.33
CA LYS A 944 -45.94 -30.13 -31.57
C LYS A 944 -44.44 -30.51 -31.53
N PHE A 945 -44.08 -31.27 -30.49
CA PHE A 945 -43.03 -32.32 -30.36
C PHE A 945 -41.51 -32.03 -30.36
N THR A 946 -40.86 -32.87 -29.53
CA THR A 946 -39.42 -33.12 -29.26
C THR A 946 -38.61 -31.97 -28.69
#